data_AF-A0A812QVM6-F1
#
_entry.id   AF-A0A812QVM6-F1
#
_cell.length_a   1.000
_cell.length_b   1.000
_cell.length_c   1.000
_cell.angle_alpha   90.00
_cell.angle_beta   90.00
_cell.angle_gamma   90.00
#
_symmetry.space_group_name_H-M   'P 1'
#
loop_
_entity.id
_entity.type
_entity.pdbx_description
1 polymer ?
#
loop_
_entity_poly.entity_id
_entity_poly.type
_entity_poly.pdbx_seq_one_letter_code
_entity_poly.pdbx_strand_id
1 'polypeptide(L)'
;MYLNNPRGSNNKLRETSNNVQNANRLFDSQNNAASGYQIGDDCKPACKDGNNQYDVTKEGATKGTMKFYQGSELYIEWHHQHGCGVGHPNLKCQIILQYMNEDENVNLRDGTGQDTAGGDDNDPTEEGTAEPARGYHEPLDFYQACIARERNKGLYTADRQMEENGGATSTRQNPNGNGRRRGQQRHGLECPEERDYYPYWHPTPWHDIAVLTEEPQARCDFYRAESQNVKAKGSCSLPAYNNPEACIGNQGAWSEQDPWNEPAPDCIGGIQSRDNHNGNVRNGQPHYYLWKIPNHLKGRTVLRIRYNISTGDFTYGSLAHPKVEGTELSGGLADAFFMDQRFNDPQPNTRRRSIFKGRPSVPIPLANNPVADWLNLEDGSEKTRLLQLQVNTNQYGRTFEDRTHSFLVLERPSDVPVGKRIINYNVRGRRGNIVQVYPSVEYDFVPSELSVEAGTLLHFQWTGSDANNNGNAGNGRQGTDRSNLVQLKSRDETVPLPIEEHTLLFNAPANPNDEEGRRLVEKFAYLDQDTIVTCDPDSNNDNDEANCKQLNGASAYFDGGLVEMKTVGTHHIASTRNNDFTNRSHKATIIVTAFQLDQYENVILAIGVTLAVFLIAYLLVAIYALRHPGHWTCSSRYRPRILRWVLKEERMKQLLEKRRQIIAQQRKEWAKKVNGYASDEETAAEKAAEMAMPEEKMTWAQSLNRCFRRCGLGEQHLTTLLYGLLNIIVFFIGFISNLNGGFQGSWAYPRLVEFMNSSEGTYDVETPPLEGFLGFLEFRHVGAPDFEKLADGHKGGKLVSRVGSDRRPHQLPYRHCWLHISWCRHSHCCPLCACLLHQSCPSDTTGPPSSLEAECR
;
A
#
# COMPACT_ATOMS: atom_id res chain seq x y z
N MET A 1 3.76 -6.96 -19.16
CA MET A 1 3.94 -6.26 -17.86
C MET A 1 4.72 -4.99 -18.15
N TYR A 2 4.37 -3.85 -17.57
CA TYR A 2 4.99 -2.56 -17.90
C TYR A 2 5.33 -1.82 -16.60
N LEU A 3 6.62 -1.55 -16.36
CA LEU A 3 7.09 -0.93 -15.12
C LEU A 3 7.15 0.60 -15.27
N ASN A 4 6.41 1.32 -14.42
CA ASN A 4 6.25 2.78 -14.52
C ASN A 4 7.20 3.56 -13.62
N ASN A 5 7.43 3.08 -12.39
CA ASN A 5 8.35 3.67 -11.44
C ASN A 5 9.12 2.57 -10.68
N PRO A 6 10.47 2.66 -10.57
CA PRO A 6 11.34 3.44 -11.46
C PRO A 6 11.09 3.10 -12.93
N ARG A 7 11.47 3.99 -13.85
CA ARG A 7 11.17 3.84 -15.29
C ARG A 7 11.66 2.49 -15.86
N GLY A 8 10.72 1.63 -16.27
CA GLY A 8 10.99 0.40 -17.03
C GLY A 8 11.58 0.69 -18.41
N SER A 9 12.61 -0.05 -18.79
CA SER A 9 13.28 0.12 -20.08
C SER A 9 12.56 -0.61 -21.21
N ASN A 10 12.01 -1.81 -20.98
CA ASN A 10 11.50 -2.69 -22.04
C ASN A 10 12.46 -2.80 -23.24
N ASN A 11 13.77 -2.96 -22.98
CA ASN A 11 14.90 -2.88 -23.94
C ASN A 11 15.09 -1.54 -24.68
N LYS A 12 14.21 -0.55 -24.56
CA LYS A 12 14.39 0.79 -25.12
C LYS A 12 15.59 1.48 -24.47
N LEU A 13 16.49 2.06 -25.29
CA LEU A 13 17.60 2.90 -24.81
C LEU A 13 17.27 4.39 -25.06
N ARG A 14 17.88 5.00 -26.09
CA ARG A 14 17.69 6.41 -26.49
C ARG A 14 16.97 6.54 -27.84
N GLU A 15 15.94 5.71 -28.01
CA GLU A 15 15.25 5.57 -29.29
C GLU A 15 14.17 6.63 -29.48
N THR A 16 14.27 7.39 -30.57
CA THR A 16 13.25 8.35 -31.02
C THR A 16 12.01 7.67 -31.63
N SER A 17 12.06 6.36 -31.85
CA SER A 17 10.90 5.54 -32.17
C SER A 17 10.04 5.30 -30.94
N ASN A 18 8.70 5.31 -31.09
CA ASN A 18 7.82 4.89 -29.99
C ASN A 18 7.96 3.38 -29.69
N ASN A 19 8.28 2.57 -30.70
CA ASN A 19 8.54 1.13 -30.61
C ASN A 19 10.04 0.83 -30.46
N VAL A 20 10.40 -0.17 -29.64
CA VAL A 20 11.78 -0.64 -29.52
C VAL A 20 12.31 -1.19 -30.86
N GLN A 21 13.54 -0.82 -31.22
CA GLN A 21 14.22 -1.25 -32.45
C GLN A 21 14.97 -2.57 -32.26
N ASN A 22 15.65 -2.75 -31.13
CA ASN A 22 16.23 -4.04 -30.74
C ASN A 22 15.58 -4.61 -29.47
N ALA A 23 14.63 -5.54 -29.64
CA ALA A 23 14.00 -6.28 -28.55
C ALA A 23 14.92 -7.34 -27.90
N ASN A 24 16.12 -7.54 -28.43
CA ASN A 24 17.10 -8.53 -27.97
C ASN A 24 18.19 -7.92 -27.08
N ARG A 25 18.27 -6.59 -26.92
CA ARG A 25 19.42 -5.89 -26.32
C ARG A 25 19.84 -6.41 -24.93
N LEU A 26 18.90 -6.64 -24.02
CA LEU A 26 19.15 -7.00 -22.63
C LEU A 26 18.38 -8.24 -22.14
N PHE A 27 17.09 -8.36 -22.47
CA PHE A 27 16.19 -9.40 -21.91
C PHE A 27 14.96 -9.65 -22.80
N ASP A 28 14.33 -10.82 -22.71
CA ASP A 28 13.11 -11.11 -23.47
C ASP A 28 11.87 -10.70 -22.67
N SER A 29 11.47 -9.44 -22.86
CA SER A 29 10.38 -8.81 -22.09
C SER A 29 8.99 -9.43 -22.35
N GLN A 30 8.83 -10.16 -23.47
CA GLN A 30 7.56 -10.69 -23.98
C GLN A 30 6.43 -9.65 -24.19
N ASN A 31 6.77 -8.36 -24.12
CA ASN A 31 5.84 -7.22 -24.13
C ASN A 31 5.60 -6.65 -25.53
N ASN A 32 4.67 -5.70 -25.62
CA ASN A 32 4.54 -4.81 -26.77
C ASN A 32 5.79 -3.91 -26.91
N ALA A 33 6.38 -3.90 -28.11
CA ALA A 33 7.52 -3.06 -28.48
C ALA A 33 7.32 -1.55 -28.19
N ALA A 34 6.07 -1.05 -28.24
CA ALA A 34 5.76 0.34 -27.92
C ALA A 34 6.08 0.73 -26.46
N SER A 35 6.14 -0.23 -25.53
CA SER A 35 6.28 0.02 -24.09
C SER A 35 7.69 0.43 -23.64
N GLY A 36 7.82 0.77 -22.36
CA GLY A 36 9.04 1.26 -21.73
C GLY A 36 9.31 2.74 -22.01
N TYR A 37 10.34 3.24 -21.33
CA TYR A 37 10.78 4.63 -21.33
C TYR A 37 12.19 4.74 -21.90
N GLN A 38 12.46 5.83 -22.61
CA GLN A 38 13.83 6.21 -22.96
C GLN A 38 14.66 6.44 -21.69
N ILE A 39 15.96 6.16 -21.78
CA ILE A 39 16.95 6.45 -20.73
C ILE A 39 16.97 7.96 -20.43
N GLY A 40 17.26 8.31 -19.17
CA GLY A 40 17.29 9.69 -18.72
C GLY A 40 18.42 10.51 -19.33
N ASP A 41 18.18 11.81 -19.52
CA ASP A 41 19.14 12.77 -20.08
C ASP A 41 19.50 13.87 -19.06
N ASP A 42 20.77 14.31 -19.01
CA ASP A 42 21.22 15.45 -18.19
C ASP A 42 21.89 16.57 -19.04
N CYS A 43 21.46 16.76 -20.30
CA CYS A 43 22.03 17.82 -21.15
C CYS A 43 21.60 19.22 -20.71
N LYS A 44 22.55 20.16 -20.74
CA LYS A 44 22.39 21.54 -20.29
C LYS A 44 22.80 22.50 -21.42
N PRO A 45 21.83 23.07 -22.20
CA PRO A 45 20.41 22.71 -22.29
C PRO A 45 20.20 21.42 -23.09
N ALA A 46 18.93 21.07 -23.36
CA ALA A 46 18.42 19.84 -24.00
C ALA A 46 19.34 19.10 -25.02
N CYS A 47 19.26 17.77 -25.06
CA CYS A 47 20.05 16.90 -25.96
C CYS A 47 19.57 16.95 -27.41
N LYS A 48 19.66 18.13 -28.04
CA LYS A 48 19.21 18.39 -29.41
C LYS A 48 20.32 19.04 -30.25
N ASP A 49 20.35 18.69 -31.53
CA ASP A 49 21.19 19.33 -32.54
C ASP A 49 20.53 20.61 -33.11
N GLY A 50 21.22 21.28 -34.04
CA GLY A 50 20.70 22.46 -34.76
C GLY A 50 19.48 22.20 -35.64
N ASN A 51 19.14 20.93 -35.91
CA ASN A 51 17.96 20.51 -36.67
C ASN A 51 16.84 19.96 -35.76
N ASN A 52 16.95 20.15 -34.44
CA ASN A 52 16.01 19.68 -33.42
C ASN A 52 15.84 18.14 -33.35
N GLN A 53 16.83 17.40 -33.86
CA GLN A 53 16.97 15.95 -33.69
C GLN A 53 17.72 15.65 -32.39
N TYR A 54 17.58 14.44 -31.84
CA TYR A 54 18.29 14.06 -30.63
C TYR A 54 19.79 13.90 -30.90
N ASP A 55 20.62 14.60 -30.12
CA ASP A 55 22.07 14.51 -30.20
C ASP A 55 22.64 13.64 -29.07
N VAL A 56 23.07 12.44 -29.44
CA VAL A 56 23.76 11.47 -28.57
C VAL A 56 25.16 11.94 -28.13
N THR A 57 25.81 12.82 -28.89
CA THR A 57 27.18 13.25 -28.64
C THR A 57 27.28 14.40 -27.64
N LYS A 58 26.17 15.11 -27.40
CA LYS A 58 26.09 16.23 -26.45
C LYS A 58 26.34 15.75 -25.02
N GLU A 59 27.12 16.52 -24.27
CA GLU A 59 27.34 16.21 -22.85
C GLU A 59 26.03 16.22 -22.06
N GLY A 60 25.77 15.12 -21.36
CA GLY A 60 24.53 14.87 -20.62
C GLY A 60 23.64 13.81 -21.27
N ALA A 61 23.82 13.52 -22.56
CA ALA A 61 23.02 12.53 -23.28
C ALA A 61 23.15 11.14 -22.63
N THR A 62 22.02 10.51 -22.32
CA THR A 62 21.92 9.24 -21.58
C THR A 62 22.49 9.24 -20.14
N LYS A 63 22.81 10.41 -19.55
CA LYS A 63 23.39 10.56 -18.20
C LYS A 63 22.39 10.95 -17.09
N GLY A 64 21.10 11.02 -17.38
CA GLY A 64 20.05 11.41 -16.42
C GLY A 64 19.68 10.30 -15.44
N THR A 65 20.67 9.74 -14.74
CA THR A 65 20.57 8.57 -13.88
C THR A 65 19.90 8.91 -12.54
N MET A 66 18.80 8.21 -12.23
CA MET A 66 18.12 8.31 -10.94
C MET A 66 19.04 7.82 -9.80
N LYS A 67 19.00 8.52 -8.67
CA LYS A 67 19.67 8.16 -7.42
C LYS A 67 18.62 7.82 -6.34
N PHE A 68 18.88 6.89 -5.45
CA PHE A 68 18.05 6.65 -4.26
C PHE A 68 18.96 6.40 -3.04
N TYR A 69 18.44 6.53 -1.82
CA TYR A 69 19.25 6.39 -0.60
C TYR A 69 19.02 5.07 0.13
N GLN A 70 20.06 4.54 0.79
CA GLN A 70 19.95 3.43 1.74
C GLN A 70 18.85 3.67 2.80
N GLY A 71 17.99 2.67 2.98
CA GLY A 71 16.87 2.71 3.92
C GLY A 71 15.70 3.61 3.50
N SER A 72 15.72 4.19 2.29
CA SER A 72 14.59 4.97 1.76
C SER A 72 13.49 4.09 1.18
N GLU A 73 12.26 4.62 1.18
CA GLU A 73 11.04 3.97 0.72
C GLU A 73 10.77 4.36 -0.75
N LEU A 74 10.61 3.38 -1.63
CA LEU A 74 10.46 3.55 -3.09
C LEU A 74 9.20 2.85 -3.58
N TYR A 75 8.27 3.61 -4.17
CA TYR A 75 7.07 3.09 -4.81
C TYR A 75 7.42 2.42 -6.15
N ILE A 76 7.52 1.09 -6.15
CA ILE A 76 7.58 0.29 -7.38
C ILE A 76 6.17 0.24 -7.96
N GLU A 77 5.92 0.82 -9.13
CA GLU A 77 4.60 0.87 -9.77
C GLU A 77 4.57 0.21 -11.14
N TRP A 78 3.50 -0.50 -11.48
CA TRP A 78 3.39 -1.19 -12.78
C TRP A 78 1.95 -1.31 -13.32
N HIS A 79 1.86 -1.61 -14.61
CA HIS A 79 0.63 -1.90 -15.33
C HIS A 79 0.69 -3.29 -15.97
N HIS A 80 -0.41 -4.05 -15.93
CA HIS A 80 -0.53 -5.33 -16.66
C HIS A 80 -1.92 -5.49 -17.28
N GLN A 81 -1.97 -6.17 -18.43
CA GLN A 81 -3.18 -6.28 -19.23
C GLN A 81 -4.11 -7.42 -18.80
N HIS A 82 -3.58 -8.54 -18.30
CA HIS A 82 -4.34 -9.79 -18.10
C HIS A 82 -4.88 -9.99 -16.67
N GLY A 83 -5.12 -8.90 -15.93
CA GLY A 83 -5.59 -8.96 -14.53
C GLY A 83 -4.64 -9.67 -13.56
N CYS A 84 -4.91 -9.56 -12.26
CA CYS A 84 -4.23 -10.33 -11.22
C CYS A 84 -4.94 -10.16 -9.86
N GLY A 85 -4.49 -10.90 -8.85
CA GLY A 85 -4.83 -10.72 -7.45
C GLY A 85 -5.73 -11.81 -6.87
N VAL A 86 -5.83 -11.83 -5.54
CA VAL A 86 -6.57 -12.85 -4.78
C VAL A 86 -8.02 -12.91 -5.26
N GLY A 87 -8.45 -14.09 -5.71
CA GLY A 87 -9.82 -14.33 -6.19
C GLY A 87 -10.10 -13.82 -7.61
N HIS A 88 -9.07 -13.66 -8.47
CA HIS A 88 -9.30 -13.43 -9.91
C HIS A 88 -10.03 -14.63 -10.54
N PRO A 89 -11.07 -14.43 -11.38
CA PRO A 89 -11.97 -15.52 -11.78
C PRO A 89 -11.44 -16.41 -12.91
N ASN A 90 -10.60 -15.87 -13.81
CA ASN A 90 -10.29 -16.49 -15.11
C ASN A 90 -8.83 -16.96 -15.24
N LEU A 91 -7.93 -16.43 -14.42
CA LEU A 91 -6.49 -16.49 -14.63
C LEU A 91 -5.77 -16.64 -13.29
N LYS A 92 -4.69 -17.40 -13.33
CA LYS A 92 -3.71 -17.57 -12.25
C LYS A 92 -2.54 -16.60 -12.45
N CYS A 93 -2.02 -15.99 -11.39
CA CYS A 93 -0.94 -15.01 -11.47
C CYS A 93 0.02 -14.97 -10.26
N GLN A 94 1.28 -14.64 -10.58
CA GLN A 94 2.33 -14.25 -9.63
C GLN A 94 3.05 -13.02 -10.20
N ILE A 95 3.39 -12.06 -9.34
CA ILE A 95 4.27 -10.94 -9.66
C ILE A 95 5.48 -11.03 -8.73
N ILE A 96 6.68 -11.10 -9.29
CA ILE A 96 7.93 -11.26 -8.56
C ILE A 96 8.76 -9.99 -8.78
N LEU A 97 9.19 -9.37 -7.68
CA LEU A 97 10.04 -8.18 -7.68
C LEU A 97 11.44 -8.57 -7.22
N GLN A 98 12.45 -8.20 -7.99
CA GLN A 98 13.86 -8.57 -7.77
C GLN A 98 14.79 -7.41 -8.09
N TYR A 99 16.04 -7.47 -7.60
CA TYR A 99 17.10 -6.54 -7.97
C TYR A 99 18.44 -7.25 -8.24
N MET A 100 19.36 -6.55 -8.89
CA MET A 100 20.77 -6.92 -9.05
C MET A 100 21.65 -5.67 -8.91
N ASN A 101 22.86 -5.84 -8.40
CA ASN A 101 23.74 -4.75 -7.99
C ASN A 101 25.18 -4.89 -8.55
N GLU A 102 25.91 -3.76 -8.68
CA GLU A 102 27.28 -3.75 -9.22
C GLU A 102 28.36 -4.32 -8.29
N ASP A 103 28.13 -4.40 -6.97
CA ASP A 103 29.11 -4.99 -6.04
C ASP A 103 29.30 -6.51 -6.30
N GLU A 104 28.26 -7.19 -6.81
CA GLU A 104 28.32 -8.59 -7.25
C GLU A 104 28.42 -8.74 -8.78
N ASN A 105 27.81 -7.82 -9.54
CA ASN A 105 27.90 -7.76 -11.00
C ASN A 105 28.67 -6.51 -11.45
N VAL A 106 29.99 -6.53 -11.30
CA VAL A 106 30.92 -5.40 -11.54
C VAL A 106 30.75 -4.70 -12.90
N ASN A 107 30.22 -5.41 -13.91
CA ASN A 107 30.02 -4.91 -15.27
C ASN A 107 28.61 -4.38 -15.57
N LEU A 108 27.71 -4.35 -14.58
CA LEU A 108 26.30 -3.95 -14.70
C LEU A 108 26.14 -2.56 -15.35
N ARG A 109 25.46 -2.50 -16.51
CA ARG A 109 25.23 -1.25 -17.27
C ARG A 109 24.12 -1.39 -18.31
N ASP A 110 23.47 -0.29 -18.66
CA ASP A 110 22.53 -0.25 -19.80
C ASP A 110 23.23 -0.18 -21.16
N GLY A 111 24.51 0.22 -21.19
CA GLY A 111 25.28 0.46 -22.42
C GLY A 111 24.90 1.77 -23.13
N THR A 112 25.67 2.12 -24.15
CA THR A 112 25.46 3.30 -25.00
C THR A 112 25.14 2.94 -26.46
N GLY A 113 25.06 1.66 -26.81
CA GLY A 113 24.66 1.13 -28.11
C GLY A 113 23.33 0.36 -28.03
N GLN A 114 22.73 0.08 -29.20
CA GLN A 114 21.49 -0.71 -29.30
C GLN A 114 21.76 -2.22 -29.41
N ASP A 115 23.00 -2.60 -29.72
CA ASP A 115 23.50 -3.97 -29.80
C ASP A 115 23.36 -4.77 -28.49
N THR A 116 23.15 -6.07 -28.64
CA THR A 116 23.15 -7.06 -27.56
C THR A 116 24.57 -7.31 -27.02
N ALA A 117 24.74 -7.57 -25.72
CA ALA A 117 26.02 -8.03 -25.15
C ALA A 117 26.58 -9.27 -25.91
N GLY A 118 27.86 -9.23 -26.27
CA GLY A 118 28.50 -10.23 -27.14
C GLY A 118 28.38 -9.94 -28.65
N GLY A 119 27.44 -9.08 -29.05
CA GLY A 119 27.00 -8.94 -30.45
C GLY A 119 26.05 -10.05 -30.86
N ASP A 120 25.12 -9.77 -31.75
CA ASP A 120 23.95 -10.64 -31.98
C ASP A 120 24.34 -12.03 -32.55
N ASP A 121 24.98 -12.08 -33.72
CA ASP A 121 25.14 -13.31 -34.52
C ASP A 121 26.03 -14.42 -33.90
N ASN A 122 26.86 -14.12 -32.89
CA ASN A 122 27.85 -15.05 -32.34
C ASN A 122 27.57 -15.38 -30.86
N ASP A 123 28.08 -16.53 -30.38
CA ASP A 123 28.10 -16.83 -28.94
C ASP A 123 28.96 -15.80 -28.19
N PRO A 124 28.52 -15.33 -27.00
CA PRO A 124 29.17 -14.22 -26.31
C PRO A 124 30.51 -14.63 -25.67
N THR A 125 31.54 -13.85 -25.93
CA THR A 125 32.88 -13.98 -25.33
C THR A 125 33.14 -12.90 -24.28
N GLU A 126 34.15 -13.08 -23.43
CA GLU A 126 34.58 -12.07 -22.46
C GLU A 126 34.91 -10.73 -23.15
N GLU A 127 35.69 -10.76 -24.23
CA GLU A 127 36.02 -9.58 -25.06
C GLU A 127 34.76 -8.94 -25.67
N GLY A 128 33.88 -9.74 -26.28
CA GLY A 128 32.65 -9.24 -26.93
C GLY A 128 31.59 -8.70 -25.96
N THR A 129 31.71 -9.02 -24.67
CA THR A 129 30.85 -8.54 -23.58
C THR A 129 31.51 -7.49 -22.68
N ALA A 130 32.83 -7.31 -22.77
CA ALA A 130 33.55 -6.20 -22.13
C ALA A 130 33.26 -4.84 -22.77
N GLU A 131 32.86 -4.81 -24.05
CA GLU A 131 32.49 -3.61 -24.81
C GLU A 131 31.53 -2.68 -24.03
N PRO A 132 31.98 -1.52 -23.52
CA PRO A 132 31.17 -0.65 -22.67
C PRO A 132 29.91 -0.10 -23.35
N ALA A 133 29.90 0.01 -24.68
CA ALA A 133 28.73 0.41 -25.43
C ALA A 133 27.60 -0.63 -25.35
N ARG A 134 27.88 -1.92 -25.17
CA ARG A 134 26.83 -2.94 -25.09
C ARG A 134 26.21 -2.99 -23.70
N GLY A 135 24.88 -3.19 -23.66
CA GLY A 135 24.14 -3.35 -22.41
C GLY A 135 24.40 -4.70 -21.77
N TYR A 136 24.69 -4.72 -20.47
CA TYR A 136 25.10 -5.90 -19.71
C TYR A 136 24.36 -5.87 -18.38
N HIS A 137 23.22 -6.58 -18.30
CA HIS A 137 22.42 -6.70 -17.08
C HIS A 137 22.69 -8.00 -16.31
N GLU A 138 23.16 -9.06 -16.97
CA GLU A 138 23.42 -10.37 -16.36
C GLU A 138 24.85 -10.84 -16.67
N PRO A 139 25.52 -11.56 -15.75
CA PRO A 139 26.89 -12.04 -15.96
C PRO A 139 27.05 -13.05 -17.11
N LEU A 140 28.19 -13.00 -17.81
CA LEU A 140 28.51 -13.92 -18.89
C LEU A 140 28.67 -15.37 -18.42
N ASP A 141 29.29 -15.61 -17.27
CA ASP A 141 29.47 -16.93 -16.68
C ASP A 141 28.12 -17.55 -16.25
N PHE A 142 27.20 -16.76 -15.72
CA PHE A 142 25.80 -17.16 -15.48
C PHE A 142 25.11 -17.60 -16.79
N TYR A 143 25.24 -16.83 -17.87
CA TYR A 143 24.72 -17.21 -19.18
C TYR A 143 25.39 -18.49 -19.71
N GLN A 144 26.73 -18.60 -19.64
CA GLN A 144 27.48 -19.77 -20.08
C GLN A 144 27.10 -21.03 -19.29
N ALA A 145 26.89 -20.92 -17.98
CA ALA A 145 26.36 -22.01 -17.16
C ALA A 145 24.93 -22.38 -17.56
N CYS A 146 24.08 -21.41 -17.88
CA CYS A 146 22.72 -21.65 -18.38
C CYS A 146 22.71 -22.39 -19.73
N ILE A 147 23.56 -21.99 -20.70
CA ILE A 147 23.63 -22.69 -21.99
C ILE A 147 24.30 -24.06 -21.87
N ALA A 148 25.29 -24.24 -20.99
CA ALA A 148 25.98 -25.52 -20.85
C ALA A 148 25.10 -26.59 -20.16
N ARG A 149 24.22 -26.16 -19.25
CA ARG A 149 23.30 -26.98 -18.47
C ARG A 149 22.16 -27.57 -19.30
N GLU A 150 21.84 -28.86 -19.10
CA GLU A 150 20.58 -29.43 -19.60
C GLU A 150 19.40 -28.73 -18.93
N ARG A 151 18.37 -28.35 -19.70
CA ARG A 151 17.10 -27.89 -19.12
C ARG A 151 16.53 -28.92 -18.15
N ASN A 152 15.86 -28.46 -17.10
CA ASN A 152 15.08 -29.32 -16.22
C ASN A 152 13.94 -29.97 -17.02
N LYS A 153 14.04 -31.30 -17.20
CA LYS A 153 13.12 -32.14 -17.99
C LYS A 153 11.76 -32.35 -17.31
N GLY A 154 11.61 -31.96 -16.04
CA GLY A 154 10.33 -31.90 -15.32
C GLY A 154 9.40 -30.81 -15.85
N LEU A 155 9.94 -29.67 -16.30
CA LEU A 155 9.17 -28.46 -16.60
C LEU A 155 8.15 -28.63 -17.75
N TYR A 156 7.00 -27.96 -17.63
CA TYR A 156 5.89 -28.05 -18.58
C TYR A 156 6.20 -27.46 -19.96
N THR A 157 6.43 -28.34 -20.95
CA THR A 157 6.68 -27.98 -22.36
C THR A 157 5.42 -27.92 -23.23
N ALA A 158 4.23 -28.25 -22.71
CA ALA A 158 3.02 -28.43 -23.52
C ALA A 158 3.25 -29.41 -24.71
N ASP A 159 3.01 -28.91 -25.92
CA ASP A 159 3.19 -29.52 -27.24
C ASP A 159 4.35 -28.87 -28.03
N ARG A 160 5.21 -28.08 -27.37
CA ARG A 160 6.37 -27.44 -28.02
C ARG A 160 7.38 -28.48 -28.46
N GLN A 161 7.85 -28.33 -29.70
CA GLN A 161 9.09 -28.96 -30.15
C GLN A 161 10.26 -28.19 -29.54
N MET A 162 10.99 -28.82 -28.63
CA MET A 162 12.13 -28.27 -27.92
C MET A 162 13.42 -28.58 -28.69
N GLU A 163 14.30 -27.60 -28.85
CA GLU A 163 15.65 -27.82 -29.36
C GLU A 163 16.43 -28.72 -28.39
N GLU A 164 16.86 -29.88 -28.88
CA GLU A 164 17.43 -30.95 -28.06
C GLU A 164 18.83 -30.57 -27.55
N ASN A 165 19.58 -29.79 -28.35
CA ASN A 165 20.86 -29.19 -27.95
C ASN A 165 20.67 -27.82 -27.27
N GLY A 166 19.43 -27.48 -26.86
CA GLY A 166 19.08 -26.16 -26.36
C GLY A 166 19.62 -25.85 -24.97
N GLY A 167 19.77 -26.84 -24.08
CA GLY A 167 20.12 -26.60 -22.68
C GLY A 167 19.05 -25.78 -21.95
N ALA A 168 19.40 -25.12 -20.85
CA ALA A 168 18.47 -24.33 -20.03
C ALA A 168 18.03 -23.00 -20.68
N THR A 169 18.42 -22.70 -21.92
CA THR A 169 17.75 -21.64 -22.71
C THR A 169 16.48 -22.15 -23.41
N SER A 170 16.29 -23.47 -23.54
CA SER A 170 15.08 -24.05 -24.14
C SER A 170 13.96 -24.19 -23.11
N THR A 171 13.10 -23.17 -23.02
CA THR A 171 11.85 -23.22 -22.27
C THR A 171 10.63 -23.35 -23.19
N ARG A 172 9.44 -23.46 -22.61
CA ARG A 172 8.18 -23.46 -23.37
C ARG A 172 7.95 -22.14 -24.11
N GLN A 173 8.45 -21.01 -23.61
CA GLN A 173 8.37 -19.74 -24.32
C GLN A 173 9.44 -19.63 -25.41
N ASN A 174 10.65 -20.10 -25.12
CA ASN A 174 11.82 -19.99 -25.99
C ASN A 174 12.28 -21.39 -26.48
N PRO A 175 11.43 -22.16 -27.19
CA PRO A 175 11.68 -23.59 -27.46
C PRO A 175 12.91 -23.84 -28.33
N ASN A 176 13.29 -22.87 -29.17
CA ASN A 176 14.48 -22.86 -30.01
C ASN A 176 15.80 -22.60 -29.23
N GLY A 177 15.74 -22.49 -27.90
CA GLY A 177 16.91 -22.25 -27.05
C GLY A 177 17.56 -20.89 -27.28
N ASN A 178 16.80 -19.85 -27.61
CA ASN A 178 17.31 -18.55 -28.06
C ASN A 178 18.27 -18.62 -29.28
N GLY A 179 18.13 -19.66 -30.10
CA GLY A 179 18.73 -19.68 -31.44
C GLY A 179 20.21 -20.11 -31.50
N ARG A 180 20.66 -21.03 -30.64
CA ARG A 180 22.03 -21.61 -30.59
C ARG A 180 22.57 -22.21 -31.90
N ARG A 181 21.76 -22.27 -32.97
CA ARG A 181 22.16 -22.70 -34.32
C ARG A 181 22.20 -21.57 -35.35
N ARG A 182 21.85 -20.32 -34.99
CA ARG A 182 21.64 -19.19 -35.93
C ARG A 182 21.92 -17.77 -35.41
N GLY A 183 22.25 -17.55 -34.14
CA GLY A 183 22.62 -16.22 -33.60
C GLY A 183 21.49 -15.17 -33.48
N GLN A 184 20.37 -15.36 -34.17
CA GLN A 184 19.37 -14.29 -34.39
C GLN A 184 18.28 -14.16 -33.29
N GLN A 185 18.43 -14.83 -32.13
CA GLN A 185 17.38 -14.92 -31.10
C GLN A 185 17.90 -14.90 -29.63
N ARG A 186 19.14 -14.47 -29.37
CA ARG A 186 19.64 -14.28 -27.99
C ARG A 186 19.19 -12.94 -27.45
N HIS A 187 18.54 -12.93 -26.29
CA HIS A 187 18.20 -11.71 -25.57
C HIS A 187 19.23 -11.45 -24.45
N GLY A 188 20.10 -10.45 -24.65
CA GLY A 188 21.18 -10.09 -23.74
C GLY A 188 22.08 -11.26 -23.35
N LEU A 189 22.13 -11.50 -22.03
CA LEU A 189 22.76 -12.64 -21.36
C LEU A 189 21.76 -13.32 -20.41
N GLU A 190 20.46 -13.20 -20.71
CA GLU A 190 19.37 -13.78 -19.91
C GLU A 190 19.39 -15.31 -19.95
N CYS A 191 19.03 -15.93 -18.83
CA CYS A 191 18.73 -17.37 -18.76
C CYS A 191 17.20 -17.60 -18.77
N PRO A 192 16.59 -17.99 -19.91
CA PRO A 192 15.14 -18.18 -20.02
C PRO A 192 14.51 -19.11 -18.96
N GLU A 193 15.22 -20.14 -18.50
CA GLU A 193 14.71 -21.03 -17.44
C GLU A 193 14.70 -20.38 -16.05
N GLU A 194 15.66 -19.50 -15.74
CA GLU A 194 15.61 -18.70 -14.51
C GLU A 194 14.48 -17.67 -14.60
N ARG A 195 14.31 -17.03 -15.76
CA ARG A 195 13.25 -16.06 -16.03
C ARG A 195 11.86 -16.70 -15.91
N ASP A 196 11.62 -17.81 -16.60
CA ASP A 196 10.28 -18.42 -16.68
C ASP A 196 9.83 -19.08 -15.37
N TYR A 197 10.75 -19.61 -14.55
CA TYR A 197 10.40 -20.45 -13.40
C TYR A 197 11.00 -19.91 -12.08
N TYR A 198 10.12 -19.70 -11.09
CA TYR A 198 10.48 -19.14 -9.78
C TYR A 198 9.86 -19.95 -8.64
N PRO A 199 10.59 -20.21 -7.52
CA PRO A 199 12.01 -19.90 -7.30
C PRO A 199 12.94 -20.79 -8.14
N TYR A 200 14.09 -20.26 -8.54
CA TYR A 200 15.07 -21.03 -9.30
C TYR A 200 15.87 -21.97 -8.37
N TRP A 201 16.28 -23.13 -8.88
CA TRP A 201 16.96 -24.19 -8.09
C TRP A 201 18.49 -24.17 -8.23
N HIS A 202 19.02 -23.50 -9.25
CA HIS A 202 20.45 -23.15 -9.36
C HIS A 202 20.69 -21.72 -8.88
N PRO A 203 21.95 -21.33 -8.62
CA PRO A 203 22.28 -19.94 -8.36
C PRO A 203 21.78 -19.01 -9.47
N THR A 204 21.24 -17.87 -9.06
CA THR A 204 20.81 -16.74 -9.89
C THR A 204 21.53 -15.48 -9.40
N PRO A 205 21.86 -14.50 -10.26
CA PRO A 205 22.41 -13.21 -9.85
C PRO A 205 21.34 -12.24 -9.32
N TRP A 206 20.09 -12.70 -9.17
CA TRP A 206 18.94 -11.89 -8.76
C TRP A 206 18.60 -12.09 -7.27
N HIS A 207 18.41 -10.98 -6.56
CA HIS A 207 17.96 -10.93 -5.16
C HIS A 207 16.46 -10.70 -5.09
N ASP A 208 15.75 -11.41 -4.22
CA ASP A 208 14.29 -11.33 -4.14
C ASP A 208 13.81 -10.22 -3.20
N ILE A 209 12.94 -9.33 -3.68
CA ILE A 209 12.29 -8.28 -2.88
C ILE A 209 10.97 -8.81 -2.33
N ALA A 210 10.06 -9.19 -3.22
CA ALA A 210 8.67 -9.48 -2.87
C ALA A 210 7.98 -10.37 -3.91
N VAL A 211 6.96 -11.12 -3.46
CA VAL A 211 6.15 -12.02 -4.30
C VAL A 211 4.67 -11.74 -4.04
N LEU A 212 4.01 -11.09 -4.99
CA LEU A 212 2.57 -10.86 -4.93
C LEU A 212 1.87 -12.00 -5.67
N THR A 213 1.14 -12.83 -4.93
CA THR A 213 0.41 -14.00 -5.48
C THR A 213 -1.07 -13.94 -5.12
N GLU A 214 -1.92 -14.59 -5.91
CA GLU A 214 -3.33 -14.78 -5.56
C GLU A 214 -3.56 -15.87 -4.49
N GLU A 215 -2.56 -16.75 -4.28
CA GLU A 215 -2.61 -17.97 -3.45
C GLU A 215 -1.68 -17.88 -2.22
N PRO A 216 -1.70 -16.77 -1.43
CA PRO A 216 -0.68 -16.54 -0.41
C PRO A 216 -0.70 -17.60 0.70
N GLN A 217 -1.86 -18.14 1.05
CA GLN A 217 -1.98 -19.21 2.06
C GLN A 217 -1.41 -20.56 1.61
N ALA A 218 -1.28 -20.81 0.29
CA ALA A 218 -0.79 -22.07 -0.25
C ALA A 218 0.69 -21.99 -0.68
N ARG A 219 1.18 -20.79 -1.03
CA ARG A 219 2.48 -20.61 -1.68
C ARG A 219 3.48 -19.73 -0.95
N CYS A 220 3.07 -18.83 -0.05
CA CYS A 220 4.03 -17.87 0.50
C CYS A 220 5.11 -18.52 1.36
N ASP A 221 4.81 -19.59 2.08
CA ASP A 221 5.83 -20.29 2.89
C ASP A 221 6.81 -21.07 2.00
N PHE A 222 6.36 -21.56 0.84
CA PHE A 222 7.22 -22.12 -0.20
C PHE A 222 8.14 -21.05 -0.80
N TYR A 223 7.61 -19.90 -1.24
CA TYR A 223 8.44 -18.83 -1.81
C TYR A 223 9.46 -18.26 -0.81
N ARG A 224 9.07 -18.09 0.47
CA ARG A 224 10.00 -17.65 1.52
C ARG A 224 11.09 -18.68 1.80
N ALA A 225 10.76 -19.97 1.85
CA ALA A 225 11.73 -21.04 2.15
C ALA A 225 12.65 -21.40 0.97
N GLU A 226 12.20 -21.20 -0.28
CA GLU A 226 12.94 -21.57 -1.49
C GLU A 226 13.64 -20.39 -2.18
N SER A 227 13.56 -19.16 -1.66
CA SER A 227 14.33 -18.02 -2.15
C SER A 227 15.83 -18.17 -1.87
N GLN A 228 16.70 -17.72 -2.79
CA GLN A 228 18.15 -17.70 -2.59
C GLN A 228 18.59 -16.73 -1.47
N ASN A 229 17.72 -15.78 -1.07
CA ASN A 229 17.97 -14.91 0.08
C ASN A 229 18.32 -15.72 1.35
N VAL A 230 17.64 -16.86 1.56
CA VAL A 230 17.74 -17.68 2.78
C VAL A 230 18.11 -19.15 2.53
N LYS A 231 18.09 -19.64 1.29
CA LYS A 231 18.41 -21.04 0.95
C LYS A 231 19.55 -21.14 -0.07
N ALA A 232 20.56 -21.94 0.26
CA ALA A 232 21.69 -22.23 -0.61
C ALA A 232 21.24 -22.85 -1.95
N LYS A 233 22.00 -22.60 -3.02
CA LYS A 233 21.68 -23.04 -4.39
C LYS A 233 22.84 -23.79 -5.03
N GLY A 234 22.52 -24.87 -5.73
CA GLY A 234 23.52 -25.87 -6.12
C GLY A 234 23.99 -25.81 -7.57
N SER A 235 25.32 -25.89 -7.69
CA SER A 235 26.22 -26.06 -8.83
C SER A 235 26.60 -27.49 -9.21
N CYS A 236 26.83 -27.86 -10.47
CA CYS A 236 27.62 -29.05 -10.81
C CYS A 236 28.94 -28.65 -11.48
N SER A 237 30.06 -29.25 -11.04
CA SER A 237 31.40 -29.07 -11.65
C SER A 237 31.49 -29.59 -13.10
N LEU A 238 30.50 -30.36 -13.53
CA LEU A 238 30.26 -30.77 -14.91
C LEU A 238 28.98 -30.04 -15.37
N PRO A 239 29.08 -28.88 -16.05
CA PRO A 239 27.96 -27.94 -16.18
C PRO A 239 26.68 -28.48 -16.80
N ALA A 240 26.75 -29.58 -17.56
CA ALA A 240 25.61 -30.24 -18.19
C ALA A 240 24.53 -30.71 -17.20
N TYR A 241 24.90 -31.08 -15.96
CA TYR A 241 23.94 -31.71 -15.03
C TYR A 241 23.23 -30.69 -14.13
N ASN A 242 21.90 -30.78 -14.10
CA ASN A 242 21.00 -29.83 -13.43
C ASN A 242 20.49 -30.28 -12.04
N ASN A 243 21.03 -31.37 -11.48
CA ASN A 243 20.65 -31.88 -10.16
C ASN A 243 21.82 -32.64 -9.49
N PRO A 244 21.86 -32.74 -8.15
CA PRO A 244 22.93 -33.42 -7.42
C PRO A 244 23.13 -34.88 -7.86
N GLU A 245 22.03 -35.60 -8.08
CA GLU A 245 22.04 -37.04 -8.36
C GLU A 245 22.70 -37.33 -9.71
N ALA A 246 22.35 -36.58 -10.75
CA ALA A 246 22.96 -36.66 -12.07
C ALA A 246 24.40 -36.16 -12.07
N CYS A 247 24.71 -35.13 -11.28
CA CYS A 247 26.07 -34.62 -11.14
C CYS A 247 27.01 -35.69 -10.55
N ILE A 248 26.68 -36.19 -9.36
CA ILE A 248 27.47 -37.18 -8.62
C ILE A 248 27.51 -38.52 -9.37
N GLY A 249 26.38 -38.94 -9.95
CA GLY A 249 26.28 -40.15 -10.76
C GLY A 249 27.19 -40.16 -12.00
N ASN A 250 27.58 -38.98 -12.51
CA ASN A 250 28.53 -38.82 -13.62
C ASN A 250 29.92 -38.33 -13.16
N GLN A 251 30.27 -38.57 -11.89
CA GLN A 251 31.59 -38.22 -11.30
C GLN A 251 31.88 -36.71 -11.23
N GLY A 252 30.85 -35.86 -11.35
CA GLY A 252 30.95 -34.44 -11.03
C GLY A 252 30.86 -34.19 -9.52
N ALA A 253 31.44 -33.08 -9.07
CA ALA A 253 31.23 -32.56 -7.73
C ALA A 253 30.05 -31.59 -7.73
N TRP A 254 29.10 -31.79 -6.81
CA TRP A 254 28.06 -30.81 -6.53
C TRP A 254 28.61 -29.78 -5.53
N SER A 255 28.43 -28.49 -5.82
CA SER A 255 28.91 -27.38 -5.01
C SER A 255 27.79 -26.40 -4.74
N GLU A 256 27.51 -26.07 -3.50
CA GLU A 256 26.46 -25.12 -3.14
C GLU A 256 27.04 -23.73 -2.94
N GLN A 257 26.38 -22.72 -3.53
CA GLN A 257 26.57 -21.32 -3.18
C GLN A 257 25.68 -21.02 -1.97
N ASP A 258 26.27 -20.38 -0.96
CA ASP A 258 25.57 -19.96 0.25
C ASP A 258 24.36 -19.04 -0.07
N PRO A 259 23.38 -18.93 0.84
CA PRO A 259 22.34 -17.92 0.73
C PRO A 259 22.93 -16.51 0.70
N TRP A 260 22.18 -15.54 0.18
CA TRP A 260 22.56 -14.11 0.29
C TRP A 260 22.60 -13.61 1.75
N ASN A 261 22.02 -14.36 2.70
CA ASN A 261 21.82 -13.98 4.10
C ASN A 261 20.93 -12.72 4.25
N GLU A 262 20.08 -12.48 3.25
CA GLU A 262 19.04 -11.45 3.27
C GLU A 262 17.74 -12.00 3.87
N PRO A 263 16.81 -11.13 4.33
CA PRO A 263 15.47 -11.56 4.68
C PRO A 263 14.79 -12.32 3.53
N ALA A 264 14.02 -13.36 3.84
CA ALA A 264 13.16 -14.00 2.86
C ALA A 264 12.17 -12.98 2.26
N PRO A 265 11.86 -13.06 0.95
CA PRO A 265 11.07 -12.04 0.27
C PRO A 265 9.66 -11.88 0.84
N ASP A 266 9.17 -10.64 0.81
CA ASP A 266 7.84 -10.28 1.27
C ASP A 266 6.77 -10.89 0.35
N CYS A 267 6.29 -12.08 0.72
CA CYS A 267 5.19 -12.72 0.01
C CYS A 267 3.83 -12.31 0.59
N ILE A 268 2.97 -11.76 -0.26
CA ILE A 268 1.67 -11.16 0.09
C ILE A 268 0.58 -11.49 -0.93
N GLY A 269 -0.68 -11.29 -0.54
CA GLY A 269 -1.82 -11.37 -1.45
C GLY A 269 -1.86 -10.19 -2.42
N GLY A 270 -1.83 -10.46 -3.73
CA GLY A 270 -1.97 -9.41 -4.75
C GLY A 270 -3.36 -8.75 -4.71
N ILE A 271 -3.40 -7.41 -4.77
CA ILE A 271 -4.66 -6.65 -4.88
C ILE A 271 -5.36 -7.01 -6.20
N GLN A 272 -6.69 -7.14 -6.19
CA GLN A 272 -7.42 -7.50 -7.41
C GLN A 272 -7.46 -6.36 -8.45
N SER A 273 -7.04 -6.69 -9.67
CA SER A 273 -7.15 -5.91 -10.91
C SER A 273 -7.89 -6.72 -11.97
N ARG A 274 -8.53 -6.06 -12.94
CA ARG A 274 -9.34 -6.68 -13.99
C ARG A 274 -8.62 -6.74 -15.34
N ASP A 275 -8.96 -7.74 -16.14
CA ASP A 275 -8.61 -7.84 -17.56
C ASP A 275 -8.83 -6.50 -18.31
N ASN A 276 -7.84 -6.08 -19.10
CA ASN A 276 -7.79 -4.86 -19.89
C ASN A 276 -8.02 -3.53 -19.13
N HIS A 277 -7.91 -3.49 -17.79
CA HIS A 277 -7.96 -2.25 -17.01
C HIS A 277 -6.55 -1.65 -16.76
N ASN A 278 -5.56 -2.04 -17.56
CA ASN A 278 -4.15 -1.61 -17.48
C ASN A 278 -3.51 -1.74 -16.07
N GLY A 279 -3.95 -2.68 -15.22
CA GLY A 279 -3.41 -2.81 -13.87
C GLY A 279 -3.91 -1.76 -12.87
N ASN A 280 -4.97 -1.00 -13.18
CA ASN A 280 -5.69 -0.26 -12.15
C ASN A 280 -6.39 -1.23 -11.19
N VAL A 281 -6.05 -1.15 -9.91
CA VAL A 281 -6.66 -2.00 -8.86
C VAL A 281 -7.96 -1.39 -8.35
N ARG A 282 -8.63 -2.09 -7.44
CA ARG A 282 -9.95 -1.72 -6.89
C ARG A 282 -10.06 -0.31 -6.26
N ASN A 283 -8.96 0.37 -5.94
CA ASN A 283 -8.96 1.76 -5.45
C ASN A 283 -8.87 2.83 -6.57
N GLY A 284 -8.75 2.44 -7.85
CA GLY A 284 -8.61 3.36 -8.99
C GLY A 284 -7.18 3.83 -9.27
N GLN A 285 -6.19 3.38 -8.50
CA GLN A 285 -4.76 3.62 -8.73
C GLN A 285 -4.12 2.38 -9.38
N PRO A 286 -2.93 2.51 -10.02
CA PRO A 286 -2.16 1.34 -10.45
C PRO A 286 -1.73 0.43 -9.30
N HIS A 287 -1.32 -0.79 -9.66
CA HIS A 287 -0.58 -1.65 -8.76
C HIS A 287 0.74 -1.01 -8.34
N TYR A 288 1.06 -1.14 -7.04
CA TYR A 288 2.36 -0.77 -6.50
C TYR A 288 2.83 -1.70 -5.39
N TYR A 289 4.13 -1.63 -5.10
CA TYR A 289 4.79 -2.18 -3.91
C TYR A 289 5.71 -1.12 -3.31
N LEU A 290 5.73 -0.97 -1.98
CA LEU A 290 6.60 0.00 -1.32
C LEU A 290 7.89 -0.71 -0.86
N TRP A 291 8.93 -0.68 -1.70
CA TRP A 291 10.21 -1.29 -1.36
C TRP A 291 11.03 -0.36 -0.48
N LYS A 292 11.43 -0.85 0.70
CA LYS A 292 12.46 -0.20 1.50
C LYS A 292 13.82 -0.69 1.03
N ILE A 293 14.59 0.21 0.42
CA ILE A 293 15.92 -0.09 -0.13
C ILE A 293 16.83 -0.60 1.01
N PRO A 294 17.50 -1.77 0.88
CA PRO A 294 18.32 -2.32 1.94
C PRO A 294 19.46 -1.39 2.37
N ASN A 295 19.86 -1.48 3.64
CA ASN A 295 20.89 -0.60 4.21
C ASN A 295 22.32 -0.95 3.75
N HIS A 296 22.55 -2.18 3.27
CA HIS A 296 23.84 -2.60 2.72
C HIS A 296 23.99 -2.26 1.23
N LEU A 297 22.87 -2.11 0.51
CA LEU A 297 22.87 -1.90 -0.93
C LEU A 297 23.51 -0.56 -1.29
N LYS A 298 24.43 -0.55 -2.27
CA LYS A 298 25.19 0.63 -2.69
C LYS A 298 25.53 0.54 -4.18
N GLY A 299 25.79 1.67 -4.83
CA GLY A 299 26.20 1.69 -6.23
C GLY A 299 25.07 1.37 -7.20
N ARG A 300 25.43 1.08 -8.44
CA ARG A 300 24.51 0.85 -9.55
C ARG A 300 23.70 -0.41 -9.34
N THR A 301 22.39 -0.28 -9.53
CA THR A 301 21.38 -1.30 -9.32
C THR A 301 20.40 -1.32 -10.48
N VAL A 302 19.91 -2.49 -10.83
CA VAL A 302 18.78 -2.69 -11.76
C VAL A 302 17.67 -3.44 -11.01
N LEU A 303 16.43 -3.04 -11.24
CA LEU A 303 15.23 -3.70 -10.69
C LEU A 303 14.48 -4.42 -11.80
N ARG A 304 14.03 -5.65 -11.51
CA ARG A 304 13.30 -6.54 -12.39
C ARG A 304 11.91 -6.84 -11.83
N ILE A 305 10.88 -6.76 -12.69
CA ILE A 305 9.54 -7.24 -12.40
C ILE A 305 9.18 -8.38 -13.35
N ARG A 306 8.89 -9.56 -12.80
CA ARG A 306 8.33 -10.70 -13.53
C ARG A 306 6.84 -10.84 -13.25
N TYR A 307 6.11 -11.30 -14.25
CA TYR A 307 4.67 -11.50 -14.22
C TYR A 307 4.34 -12.84 -14.86
N ASN A 308 4.21 -13.86 -14.02
CA ASN A 308 3.93 -15.22 -14.43
C ASN A 308 2.42 -15.39 -14.39
N ILE A 309 1.80 -15.62 -15.55
CA ILE A 309 0.38 -15.96 -15.67
C ILE A 309 0.16 -17.40 -16.11
N SER A 310 -0.99 -17.92 -15.72
CA SER A 310 -1.52 -19.25 -16.00
C SER A 310 -3.04 -19.12 -16.17
N THR A 311 -3.74 -20.13 -16.74
CA THR A 311 -5.21 -20.09 -16.80
C THR A 311 -5.84 -20.57 -15.48
N GLY A 312 -6.99 -19.98 -15.11
CA GLY A 312 -7.85 -20.50 -14.04
C GLY A 312 -8.63 -21.76 -14.45
N ASP A 313 -8.73 -22.02 -15.76
CA ASP A 313 -9.19 -23.31 -16.28
C ASP A 313 -8.29 -24.44 -15.76
N PHE A 314 -8.86 -25.62 -15.53
CA PHE A 314 -8.10 -26.84 -15.19
C PHE A 314 -7.34 -26.79 -13.83
N THR A 315 -7.77 -25.93 -12.91
CA THR A 315 -7.31 -25.86 -11.50
C THR A 315 -7.39 -27.22 -10.76
N TYR A 316 -6.59 -27.38 -9.69
CA TYR A 316 -6.57 -28.61 -8.87
C TYR A 316 -7.93 -28.91 -8.23
N GLY A 317 -8.43 -30.12 -8.45
CA GLY A 317 -9.78 -30.57 -8.16
C GLY A 317 -10.79 -30.41 -9.31
N SER A 318 -10.40 -29.85 -10.46
CA SER A 318 -11.22 -29.87 -11.67
C SER A 318 -11.29 -31.27 -12.31
N LEU A 319 -12.19 -31.44 -13.29
CA LEU A 319 -12.26 -32.67 -14.11
C LEU A 319 -10.99 -32.96 -14.93
N ALA A 320 -10.10 -31.97 -15.07
CA ALA A 320 -8.83 -32.10 -15.79
C ALA A 320 -7.62 -32.29 -14.88
N HIS A 321 -7.69 -31.78 -13.65
CA HIS A 321 -6.67 -31.98 -12.62
C HIS A 321 -7.35 -32.54 -11.37
N PRO A 322 -7.87 -33.78 -11.40
CA PRO A 322 -8.60 -34.36 -10.27
C PRO A 322 -7.71 -34.46 -9.03
N LYS A 323 -8.32 -34.32 -7.84
CA LYS A 323 -7.57 -34.46 -6.58
C LYS A 323 -7.07 -35.89 -6.43
N VAL A 324 -5.81 -36.05 -6.01
CA VAL A 324 -5.30 -37.34 -5.56
C VAL A 324 -5.65 -37.50 -4.09
N GLU A 325 -6.24 -38.63 -3.73
CA GLU A 325 -6.68 -38.91 -2.37
C GLU A 325 -5.46 -39.03 -1.43
N GLY A 326 -5.49 -38.33 -0.29
CA GLY A 326 -4.37 -38.27 0.64
C GLY A 326 -3.28 -37.23 0.32
N THR A 327 -3.36 -36.47 -0.79
CA THR A 327 -2.44 -35.35 -1.05
C THR A 327 -3.07 -34.00 -0.70
N GLU A 328 -2.47 -33.28 0.25
CA GLU A 328 -2.76 -31.88 0.52
C GLU A 328 -2.13 -30.95 -0.53
N LEU A 329 -2.60 -29.70 -0.56
CA LEU A 329 -2.32 -28.73 -1.62
C LEU A 329 -1.03 -27.94 -1.29
N SER A 330 0.12 -28.61 -1.31
CA SER A 330 1.41 -28.06 -0.84
C SER A 330 2.46 -27.90 -1.95
N GLY A 331 3.13 -26.75 -1.97
CA GLY A 331 4.24 -26.44 -2.88
C GLY A 331 3.85 -26.52 -4.36
N GLY A 332 4.75 -27.05 -5.19
CA GLY A 332 4.58 -27.14 -6.65
C GLY A 332 3.39 -27.97 -7.13
N LEU A 333 2.72 -28.73 -6.25
CA LEU A 333 1.51 -29.50 -6.58
C LEU A 333 0.29 -28.60 -6.88
N ALA A 334 0.35 -27.32 -6.51
CA ALA A 334 -0.71 -26.34 -6.74
C ALA A 334 -0.87 -25.90 -8.20
N ASP A 335 0.19 -25.98 -9.01
CA ASP A 335 0.30 -25.26 -10.28
C ASP A 335 0.20 -26.19 -11.49
N ALA A 336 -0.61 -25.82 -12.48
CA ALA A 336 -0.71 -26.57 -13.74
C ALA A 336 0.55 -26.44 -14.63
N PHE A 337 1.48 -25.54 -14.29
CA PHE A 337 2.72 -25.28 -15.05
C PHE A 337 3.99 -25.70 -14.30
N PHE A 338 3.91 -25.95 -12.99
CA PHE A 338 4.94 -26.65 -12.26
C PHE A 338 4.73 -28.16 -12.42
N MET A 339 5.71 -28.85 -12.97
CA MET A 339 5.62 -30.30 -13.17
C MET A 339 6.83 -30.96 -12.50
N ASP A 340 6.53 -31.91 -11.62
CA ASP A 340 7.51 -32.63 -10.80
C ASP A 340 8.06 -33.88 -11.51
N GLN A 341 8.90 -34.64 -10.81
CA GLN A 341 9.58 -35.82 -11.35
C GLN A 341 8.63 -36.88 -11.94
N ARG A 342 7.37 -36.95 -11.49
CA ARG A 342 6.34 -37.86 -12.04
C ARG A 342 5.92 -37.51 -13.47
N PHE A 343 6.18 -36.28 -13.89
CA PHE A 343 5.91 -35.74 -15.23
C PHE A 343 7.19 -35.36 -15.99
N ASN A 344 8.37 -35.80 -15.52
CA ASN A 344 9.64 -35.72 -16.25
C ASN A 344 9.45 -36.24 -17.68
N ASP A 345 9.64 -35.39 -18.68
CA ASP A 345 9.59 -35.80 -20.08
C ASP A 345 11.00 -35.88 -20.69
N PRO A 346 11.56 -37.08 -20.86
CA PRO A 346 12.84 -37.26 -21.52
C PRO A 346 12.78 -37.05 -23.04
N GLN A 347 11.59 -36.99 -23.64
CA GLN A 347 11.37 -36.94 -25.09
C GLN A 347 10.18 -36.02 -25.47
N PRO A 348 10.17 -34.73 -25.08
CA PRO A 348 9.02 -33.83 -25.23
C PRO A 348 8.52 -33.70 -26.69
N ASN A 349 9.43 -33.87 -27.65
CA ASN A 349 9.18 -33.82 -29.08
C ASN A 349 8.28 -34.97 -29.61
N THR A 350 7.99 -35.98 -28.79
CA THR A 350 7.20 -37.16 -29.18
C THR A 350 5.69 -37.03 -28.93
N ARG A 351 5.24 -35.99 -28.21
CA ARG A 351 3.84 -35.75 -27.86
C ARG A 351 2.97 -35.46 -29.10
N ARG A 352 2.34 -36.50 -29.64
CA ARG A 352 1.35 -36.37 -30.73
C ARG A 352 -0.02 -35.95 -30.19
N ARG A 353 -0.85 -35.34 -31.04
CA ARG A 353 -2.30 -35.21 -30.78
C ARG A 353 -2.90 -36.60 -30.55
N SER A 354 -3.23 -36.88 -29.30
CA SER A 354 -3.91 -38.10 -28.88
C SER A 354 -5.42 -37.92 -29.03
N ILE A 355 -6.04 -38.79 -29.83
CA ILE A 355 -7.49 -38.92 -29.93
C ILE A 355 -7.90 -39.98 -28.92
N PHE A 356 -8.75 -39.63 -27.96
CA PHE A 356 -9.18 -40.54 -26.90
C PHE A 356 -10.57 -41.13 -27.20
N LYS A 357 -10.81 -42.36 -26.73
CA LYS A 357 -12.12 -43.03 -26.73
C LYS A 357 -12.65 -43.16 -25.30
N GLY A 358 -13.96 -43.22 -25.13
CA GLY A 358 -14.62 -42.95 -23.85
C GLY A 358 -14.41 -41.50 -23.38
N ARG A 359 -14.90 -41.18 -22.17
CA ARG A 359 -14.65 -39.91 -21.48
C ARG A 359 -13.43 -40.05 -20.55
N PRO A 360 -12.24 -39.51 -20.89
CA PRO A 360 -11.08 -39.60 -20.02
C PRO A 360 -11.20 -38.60 -18.88
N SER A 361 -10.58 -38.91 -17.73
CA SER A 361 -9.96 -37.85 -16.92
C SER A 361 -8.98 -37.11 -17.83
N VAL A 362 -9.12 -35.79 -17.98
CA VAL A 362 -8.36 -35.07 -19.03
C VAL A 362 -6.86 -35.31 -18.82
N PRO A 363 -6.08 -35.67 -19.86
CA PRO A 363 -4.69 -36.02 -19.65
C PRO A 363 -3.91 -34.80 -19.14
N ILE A 364 -3.19 -34.99 -18.03
CA ILE A 364 -2.05 -34.14 -17.66
C ILE A 364 -0.78 -34.89 -18.12
N PRO A 365 0.15 -34.24 -18.83
CA PRO A 365 0.13 -32.85 -19.28
C PRO A 365 -0.92 -32.60 -20.39
N LEU A 366 -1.65 -31.48 -20.27
CA LEU A 366 -2.69 -31.09 -21.22
C LEU A 366 -2.11 -30.88 -22.62
N ALA A 367 -2.80 -31.40 -23.64
CA ALA A 367 -2.44 -31.28 -25.05
C ALA A 367 -3.16 -30.11 -25.74
N ASN A 368 -2.55 -29.57 -26.80
CA ASN A 368 -3.12 -28.53 -27.65
C ASN A 368 -4.34 -29.05 -28.43
N ASN A 369 -5.48 -28.37 -28.27
CA ASN A 369 -6.77 -28.71 -28.89
C ASN A 369 -7.17 -30.20 -28.77
N PRO A 370 -7.41 -30.71 -27.54
CA PRO A 370 -7.66 -32.12 -27.29
C PRO A 370 -9.07 -32.53 -27.77
N VAL A 371 -9.18 -33.77 -28.24
CA VAL A 371 -10.40 -34.33 -28.86
C VAL A 371 -10.78 -35.64 -28.17
N ALA A 372 -11.97 -35.67 -27.56
CA ALA A 372 -12.53 -36.83 -26.87
C ALA A 372 -14.07 -36.75 -26.82
N ASP A 373 -14.73 -37.79 -26.31
CA ASP A 373 -16.13 -37.70 -25.89
C ASP A 373 -16.20 -37.13 -24.46
N TRP A 374 -16.19 -35.80 -24.34
CA TRP A 374 -16.28 -35.13 -23.04
C TRP A 374 -17.64 -35.30 -22.33
N LEU A 375 -18.65 -35.82 -23.02
CA LEU A 375 -20.02 -35.95 -22.54
C LEU A 375 -20.38 -37.38 -22.11
N ASN A 376 -19.58 -38.38 -22.51
CA ASN A 376 -19.84 -39.81 -22.32
C ASN A 376 -21.18 -40.26 -22.97
N LEU A 377 -21.35 -39.93 -24.25
CA LEU A 377 -22.49 -40.27 -25.09
C LEU A 377 -22.21 -41.44 -26.05
N GLU A 378 -21.18 -42.26 -25.79
CA GLU A 378 -20.97 -43.55 -26.45
C GLU A 378 -22.22 -44.46 -26.28
N ASP A 379 -23.02 -44.56 -27.36
CA ASP A 379 -24.29 -45.28 -27.44
C ASP A 379 -24.15 -46.73 -27.96
N GLY A 380 -22.91 -47.22 -28.08
CA GLY A 380 -22.58 -48.51 -28.67
C GLY A 380 -22.54 -48.52 -30.21
N SER A 381 -22.80 -47.40 -30.88
CA SER A 381 -22.64 -47.29 -32.34
C SER A 381 -21.19 -47.00 -32.75
N GLU A 382 -20.84 -47.31 -34.01
CA GLU A 382 -19.51 -46.99 -34.58
C GLU A 382 -19.24 -45.48 -34.75
N LYS A 383 -20.20 -44.61 -34.42
CA LYS A 383 -20.14 -43.16 -34.64
C LYS A 383 -19.92 -42.39 -33.33
N THR A 384 -18.82 -42.67 -32.63
CA THR A 384 -18.37 -41.90 -31.46
C THR A 384 -18.37 -40.39 -31.76
N ARG A 385 -19.18 -39.62 -31.02
CA ARG A 385 -19.31 -38.18 -31.22
C ARG A 385 -18.27 -37.42 -30.40
N LEU A 386 -17.15 -37.12 -31.03
CA LEU A 386 -16.04 -36.41 -30.38
C LEU A 386 -16.23 -34.89 -30.45
N LEU A 387 -15.79 -34.19 -29.40
CA LEU A 387 -15.74 -32.73 -29.32
C LEU A 387 -14.30 -32.25 -29.12
N GLN A 388 -13.93 -31.14 -29.75
CA GLN A 388 -12.63 -30.47 -29.54
C GLN A 388 -12.78 -29.34 -28.51
N LEU A 389 -11.95 -29.33 -27.47
CA LEU A 389 -11.80 -28.14 -26.63
C LEU A 389 -10.86 -27.16 -27.33
N GLN A 390 -11.22 -25.87 -27.40
CA GLN A 390 -10.40 -24.86 -28.06
C GLN A 390 -9.30 -24.36 -27.10
N VAL A 391 -8.23 -25.17 -27.02
CA VAL A 391 -7.22 -25.15 -25.96
C VAL A 391 -5.86 -24.86 -26.56
N ASN A 392 -5.33 -23.65 -26.35
CA ASN A 392 -3.99 -23.27 -26.79
C ASN A 392 -3.00 -23.32 -25.62
N THR A 393 -2.45 -24.50 -25.37
CA THR A 393 -1.43 -24.77 -24.34
C THR A 393 -0.14 -23.97 -24.52
N ASN A 394 0.11 -23.40 -25.71
CA ASN A 394 1.22 -22.49 -25.98
C ASN A 394 0.96 -21.04 -25.51
N GLN A 395 -0.24 -20.73 -24.99
CA GLN A 395 -0.59 -19.42 -24.43
C GLN A 395 -1.01 -19.45 -22.95
N TYR A 396 -1.32 -20.62 -22.37
CA TYR A 396 -1.80 -20.69 -20.99
C TYR A 396 -0.79 -20.21 -19.94
N GLY A 397 0.39 -20.85 -19.85
CA GLY A 397 1.49 -20.33 -19.05
C GLY A 397 2.24 -19.23 -19.81
N ARG A 398 2.44 -18.05 -19.24
CA ARG A 398 3.35 -17.01 -19.79
C ARG A 398 3.99 -16.17 -18.69
N THR A 399 5.31 -16.09 -18.70
CA THR A 399 6.07 -15.07 -17.98
C THR A 399 6.31 -13.86 -18.90
N PHE A 400 5.98 -12.67 -18.39
CA PHE A 400 6.37 -11.38 -18.97
C PHE A 400 7.33 -10.68 -18.02
N GLU A 401 8.23 -9.85 -18.56
CA GLU A 401 9.24 -9.17 -17.76
C GLU A 401 9.38 -7.69 -18.14
N ASP A 402 9.75 -6.84 -17.18
CA ASP A 402 10.33 -5.53 -17.45
C ASP A 402 11.49 -5.28 -16.47
N ARG A 403 12.51 -4.53 -16.91
CA ARG A 403 13.68 -4.15 -16.10
C ARG A 403 13.87 -2.65 -16.18
N THR A 404 14.18 -2.00 -15.07
CA THR A 404 14.52 -0.57 -15.06
C THR A 404 15.74 -0.30 -15.94
N HIS A 405 15.92 0.95 -16.36
CA HIS A 405 17.28 1.45 -16.56
C HIS A 405 18.04 1.39 -15.23
N SER A 406 19.36 1.32 -15.28
CA SER A 406 20.18 1.31 -14.08
C SER A 406 20.07 2.64 -13.31
N PHE A 407 20.05 2.53 -11.98
CA PHE A 407 19.99 3.66 -11.04
C PHE A 407 21.07 3.50 -9.96
N LEU A 408 21.41 4.58 -9.26
CA LEU A 408 22.44 4.55 -8.22
C LEU A 408 21.80 4.48 -6.83
N VAL A 409 22.22 3.54 -5.99
CA VAL A 409 21.94 3.54 -4.55
C VAL A 409 23.10 4.23 -3.84
N LEU A 410 22.81 5.34 -3.17
CA LEU A 410 23.76 6.14 -2.42
C LEU A 410 23.74 5.76 -0.93
N GLU A 411 24.89 5.91 -0.29
CA GLU A 411 24.96 5.90 1.17
C GLU A 411 24.03 6.96 1.74
N ARG A 412 23.40 6.63 2.87
CA ARG A 412 22.53 7.56 3.59
C ARG A 412 23.34 8.78 4.06
N PRO A 413 22.89 10.02 3.81
CA PRO A 413 23.61 11.21 4.26
C PRO A 413 23.82 11.21 5.78
N SER A 414 25.03 11.52 6.23
CA SER A 414 25.47 11.37 7.63
C SER A 414 24.80 12.34 8.61
N ASP A 415 24.22 13.42 8.09
CA ASP A 415 23.38 14.39 8.78
C ASP A 415 21.93 13.91 8.96
N VAL A 416 21.48 12.88 8.23
CA VAL A 416 20.10 12.39 8.23
C VAL A 416 19.93 11.17 9.14
N PRO A 417 19.32 11.31 10.34
CA PRO A 417 19.27 10.23 11.33
C PRO A 417 18.62 8.95 10.79
N VAL A 418 19.13 7.78 11.20
CA VAL A 418 18.67 6.45 10.72
C VAL A 418 17.16 6.24 10.90
N GLY A 419 16.57 6.80 11.97
CA GLY A 419 15.13 6.72 12.24
C GLY A 419 14.24 7.70 11.45
N LYS A 420 14.81 8.67 10.73
CA LYS A 420 14.04 9.66 9.94
C LYS A 420 13.58 9.01 8.63
N ARG A 421 12.28 8.96 8.34
CA ARG A 421 11.78 8.36 7.10
C ARG A 421 12.21 9.19 5.89
N ILE A 422 12.65 8.52 4.83
CA ILE A 422 12.92 9.10 3.50
C ILE A 422 12.01 8.37 2.52
N ILE A 423 11.17 9.11 1.78
CA ILE A 423 10.33 8.55 0.71
C ILE A 423 10.74 9.18 -0.62
N ASN A 424 10.97 8.35 -1.64
CA ASN A 424 11.32 8.82 -2.98
C ASN A 424 10.05 9.22 -3.74
N TYR A 425 9.99 10.49 -4.16
CA TYR A 425 8.84 11.09 -4.83
C TYR A 425 9.22 11.44 -6.27
N ASN A 426 8.70 10.64 -7.20
CA ASN A 426 9.18 10.57 -8.57
C ASN A 426 8.12 11.07 -9.58
N VAL A 427 8.48 11.10 -10.86
CA VAL A 427 7.56 11.26 -11.99
C VAL A 427 7.64 10.01 -12.89
N ARG A 428 6.48 9.46 -13.24
CA ARG A 428 6.33 8.41 -14.27
C ARG A 428 5.92 9.02 -15.61
N GLY A 429 5.95 8.22 -16.67
CA GLY A 429 5.40 8.59 -17.98
C GLY A 429 6.42 9.16 -18.98
N ARG A 430 5.98 9.38 -20.22
CA ARG A 430 6.75 10.02 -21.32
C ARG A 430 5.90 10.98 -22.15
N ARG A 431 6.53 11.82 -22.98
CA ARG A 431 5.86 12.77 -23.88
C ARG A 431 5.01 12.07 -24.94
N GLY A 432 3.77 12.56 -25.05
CA GLY A 432 2.73 12.13 -25.98
C GLY A 432 1.38 12.10 -25.27
N ASN A 433 0.30 12.00 -26.04
CA ASN A 433 -1.01 11.64 -25.48
C ASN A 433 -1.11 10.13 -25.23
N ILE A 434 -2.09 9.68 -24.45
CA ILE A 434 -2.28 8.27 -24.08
C ILE A 434 -2.22 7.30 -25.27
N VAL A 435 -2.76 7.66 -26.44
CA VAL A 435 -2.76 6.81 -27.65
C VAL A 435 -1.38 6.73 -28.29
N GLN A 436 -0.60 7.81 -28.26
CA GLN A 436 0.77 7.86 -28.79
C GLN A 436 1.78 7.10 -27.92
N VAL A 437 1.57 7.09 -26.59
CA VAL A 437 2.54 6.51 -25.64
C VAL A 437 2.20 5.08 -25.21
N TYR A 438 0.96 4.62 -25.40
CA TYR A 438 0.48 3.28 -25.00
C TYR A 438 1.39 2.14 -25.49
N PRO A 439 1.69 1.12 -24.66
CA PRO A 439 1.16 0.89 -23.31
C PRO A 439 2.02 1.45 -22.17
N SER A 440 3.00 2.32 -22.46
CA SER A 440 3.51 3.27 -21.45
C SER A 440 2.43 4.32 -21.15
N VAL A 441 2.64 5.18 -20.14
CA VAL A 441 1.67 6.24 -19.78
C VAL A 441 2.20 7.67 -19.99
N GLU A 442 1.26 8.61 -19.94
CA GLU A 442 1.48 10.06 -19.85
C GLU A 442 2.09 10.44 -18.49
N TYR A 443 2.48 11.71 -18.32
CA TYR A 443 3.13 12.19 -17.10
C TYR A 443 2.21 12.21 -15.87
N ASP A 444 2.75 11.74 -14.75
CA ASP A 444 2.10 11.80 -13.45
C ASP A 444 3.14 11.72 -12.32
N PHE A 445 2.82 12.28 -11.15
CA PHE A 445 3.67 12.15 -9.97
C PHE A 445 3.41 10.79 -9.30
N VAL A 446 4.43 10.27 -8.60
CA VAL A 446 4.39 8.95 -7.98
C VAL A 446 4.72 9.03 -6.47
N PRO A 447 3.75 8.68 -5.60
CA PRO A 447 2.34 8.41 -5.87
C PRO A 447 1.55 9.70 -6.15
N SER A 448 0.42 9.60 -6.86
CA SER A 448 -0.45 10.76 -7.15
C SER A 448 -1.16 11.32 -5.90
N GLU A 449 -1.27 10.49 -4.86
CA GLU A 449 -1.77 10.84 -3.53
C GLU A 449 -0.82 10.24 -2.49
N LEU A 450 -0.14 11.09 -1.73
CA LEU A 450 0.82 10.73 -0.69
C LEU A 450 0.29 11.20 0.67
N SER A 451 0.43 10.38 1.71
CA SER A 451 0.24 10.79 3.10
C SER A 451 1.48 10.45 3.93
N VAL A 452 1.98 11.43 4.68
CA VAL A 452 3.21 11.34 5.49
C VAL A 452 3.06 12.12 6.79
N GLU A 453 3.88 11.79 7.78
CA GLU A 453 3.97 12.57 9.03
C GLU A 453 4.91 13.77 8.87
N ALA A 454 4.62 14.85 9.61
CA ALA A 454 5.54 15.97 9.72
C ALA A 454 6.91 15.52 10.26
N GLY A 455 7.99 15.96 9.60
CA GLY A 455 9.36 15.49 9.83
C GLY A 455 9.83 14.37 8.89
N THR A 456 8.94 13.82 8.05
CA THR A 456 9.34 12.92 6.95
C THR A 456 10.12 13.70 5.89
N LEU A 457 11.20 13.11 5.37
CA LEU A 457 11.93 13.64 4.21
C LEU A 457 11.32 13.07 2.93
N LEU A 458 11.02 13.94 1.97
CA LEU A 458 10.74 13.54 0.59
C LEU A 458 11.98 13.78 -0.25
N HIS A 459 12.45 12.74 -0.93
CA HIS A 459 13.48 12.83 -1.94
C HIS A 459 12.81 13.10 -3.29
N PHE A 460 12.77 14.37 -3.70
CA PHE A 460 12.15 14.75 -4.97
C PHE A 460 13.15 14.65 -6.11
N GLN A 461 12.91 13.76 -7.06
CA GLN A 461 13.80 13.58 -8.21
C GLN A 461 13.03 12.95 -9.38
N TRP A 462 13.37 13.34 -10.61
CA TRP A 462 12.84 12.69 -11.81
C TRP A 462 13.79 12.85 -13.00
N THR A 463 13.53 12.07 -14.05
CA THR A 463 14.26 12.12 -15.30
C THR A 463 13.31 12.03 -16.49
N GLY A 464 13.44 12.96 -17.43
CA GLY A 464 12.84 12.91 -18.76
C GLY A 464 13.87 12.43 -19.81
N SER A 465 13.48 12.38 -21.08
CA SER A 465 14.44 12.25 -22.19
C SER A 465 14.16 13.24 -23.31
N ASP A 466 15.20 13.66 -24.00
CA ASP A 466 15.10 14.45 -25.23
C ASP A 466 15.09 13.58 -26.51
N ALA A 467 15.17 12.26 -26.33
CA ALA A 467 15.04 11.22 -27.35
C ALA A 467 13.58 10.77 -27.58
N ASN A 468 12.59 11.61 -27.29
CA ASN A 468 11.19 11.29 -27.62
C ASN A 468 10.92 11.51 -29.13
N ASN A 469 9.89 10.83 -29.63
CA ASN A 469 9.45 11.00 -31.02
C ASN A 469 8.99 12.44 -31.26
N ASN A 470 9.56 13.11 -32.26
CA ASN A 470 9.18 14.47 -32.64
C ASN A 470 7.73 14.57 -33.20
N GLY A 471 6.98 13.48 -33.35
CA GLY A 471 5.53 13.48 -33.59
C GLY A 471 4.64 13.42 -32.33
N ASN A 472 5.20 13.24 -31.12
CA ASN A 472 4.41 13.10 -29.89
C ASN A 472 3.97 14.47 -29.32
N ALA A 473 2.72 14.54 -28.84
CA ALA A 473 2.11 15.72 -28.23
C ALA A 473 2.76 16.11 -26.89
N GLY A 474 2.70 17.39 -26.54
CA GLY A 474 3.24 17.96 -25.30
C GLY A 474 3.79 19.37 -25.51
N ASN A 475 4.06 20.08 -24.41
CA ASN A 475 4.47 21.49 -24.44
C ASN A 475 5.99 21.68 -24.46
N GLY A 476 6.44 22.86 -24.87
CA GLY A 476 7.85 23.18 -25.08
C GLY A 476 8.50 22.36 -26.20
N ARG A 477 9.83 22.50 -26.31
CA ARG A 477 10.63 22.10 -27.48
C ARG A 477 10.39 20.66 -27.92
N GLN A 478 10.25 20.45 -29.23
CA GLN A 478 9.69 19.21 -29.74
C GLN A 478 10.56 17.99 -29.41
N GLY A 479 9.91 16.94 -28.91
CA GLY A 479 10.57 15.73 -28.41
C GLY A 479 11.38 15.91 -27.11
N THR A 480 11.22 17.02 -26.37
CA THR A 480 11.89 17.25 -25.07
C THR A 480 10.93 17.09 -23.88
N ASP A 481 11.45 16.56 -22.78
CA ASP A 481 10.71 16.19 -21.57
C ASP A 481 11.17 17.01 -20.36
N ARG A 482 10.32 17.86 -19.77
CA ARG A 482 10.59 18.50 -18.46
C ARG A 482 9.35 18.40 -17.59
N SER A 483 9.52 18.17 -16.29
CA SER A 483 8.48 18.32 -15.28
C SER A 483 8.99 19.25 -14.18
N ASN A 484 8.13 20.14 -13.71
CA ASN A 484 8.37 21.03 -12.58
C ASN A 484 7.33 20.79 -11.49
N LEU A 485 7.53 21.42 -10.33
CA LEU A 485 6.61 21.33 -9.20
C LEU A 485 6.26 22.74 -8.73
N VAL A 486 4.97 23.07 -8.81
CA VAL A 486 4.38 24.29 -8.23
C VAL A 486 3.24 23.92 -7.30
N GLN A 487 3.06 24.67 -6.20
CA GLN A 487 1.93 24.46 -5.30
C GLN A 487 0.65 25.10 -5.87
N LEU A 488 -0.46 24.38 -5.76
CA LEU A 488 -1.81 24.81 -6.13
C LEU A 488 -2.71 24.95 -4.89
N LYS A 489 -3.77 25.74 -5.04
CA LYS A 489 -4.85 25.87 -4.06
C LYS A 489 -5.77 24.65 -3.99
N SER A 490 -6.03 24.02 -5.13
CA SER A 490 -6.90 22.84 -5.29
C SER A 490 -6.43 22.01 -6.49
N ARG A 491 -6.89 20.75 -6.62
CA ARG A 491 -6.64 19.95 -7.85
C ARG A 491 -7.44 20.46 -9.05
N ASP A 492 -8.48 21.26 -8.84
CA ASP A 492 -9.35 21.77 -9.91
C ASP A 492 -8.72 22.98 -10.61
N GLU A 493 -7.94 23.78 -9.88
CA GLU A 493 -7.22 24.97 -10.39
C GLU A 493 -5.92 24.60 -11.13
N THR A 494 -5.45 25.49 -12.02
CA THR A 494 -4.17 25.34 -12.75
C THR A 494 -3.20 26.52 -12.53
N VAL A 495 -3.66 27.55 -11.80
CA VAL A 495 -2.86 28.73 -11.47
C VAL A 495 -2.02 28.43 -10.21
N PRO A 496 -0.68 28.61 -10.24
CA PRO A 496 0.15 28.47 -9.06
C PRO A 496 -0.24 29.42 -7.93
N LEU A 497 -0.03 29.02 -6.68
CA LEU A 497 -0.14 29.93 -5.54
C LEU A 497 0.92 31.05 -5.65
N PRO A 498 0.58 32.32 -5.29
CA PRO A 498 1.57 33.38 -5.09
C PRO A 498 2.50 32.99 -3.93
N ILE A 499 3.75 33.43 -3.97
CA ILE A 499 4.82 32.94 -3.06
C ILE A 499 4.49 33.13 -1.57
N GLU A 500 3.67 34.12 -1.23
CA GLU A 500 3.15 34.43 0.11
C GLU A 500 2.15 33.39 0.66
N GLU A 501 1.56 32.54 -0.19
CA GLU A 501 0.60 31.49 0.18
C GLU A 501 1.22 30.07 0.20
N HIS A 502 2.51 29.92 -0.12
CA HIS A 502 3.18 28.61 -0.13
C HIS A 502 3.31 28.03 1.28
N THR A 503 3.09 26.73 1.37
CA THR A 503 3.05 25.98 2.64
C THR A 503 3.73 24.62 2.58
N LEU A 504 3.95 24.03 1.39
CA LEU A 504 4.57 22.71 1.22
C LEU A 504 6.09 22.73 1.41
N LEU A 505 6.80 23.46 0.55
CA LEU A 505 8.27 23.50 0.51
C LEU A 505 8.84 24.43 1.61
N PHE A 506 8.10 25.48 1.94
CA PHE A 506 8.30 26.34 3.11
C PHE A 506 6.96 26.91 3.57
N ASN A 507 6.92 27.54 4.75
CA ASN A 507 5.69 28.07 5.34
C ASN A 507 5.67 29.60 5.26
N ALA A 508 5.27 30.14 4.12
CA ALA A 508 5.27 31.58 3.86
C ALA A 508 4.38 32.39 4.82
N PRO A 509 3.18 31.92 5.23
CA PRO A 509 2.37 32.63 6.23
C PRO A 509 3.03 32.71 7.63
N ALA A 510 3.91 31.77 7.98
CA ALA A 510 4.63 31.79 9.27
C ALA A 510 5.99 32.50 9.19
N ASN A 511 6.69 32.41 8.05
CA ASN A 511 7.96 33.09 7.80
C ASN A 511 8.07 33.53 6.31
N PRO A 512 7.53 34.71 5.93
CA PRO A 512 7.55 35.17 4.54
C PRO A 512 8.95 35.61 4.05
N ASN A 513 9.91 35.74 4.97
CA ASN A 513 11.30 36.13 4.74
C ASN A 513 12.27 34.93 4.73
N ASP A 514 11.75 33.70 4.60
CA ASP A 514 12.55 32.48 4.46
C ASP A 514 13.25 32.45 3.08
N GLU A 515 14.48 32.96 3.00
CA GLU A 515 15.23 33.01 1.74
C GLU A 515 15.55 31.61 1.19
N GLU A 516 15.84 30.63 2.07
CA GLU A 516 16.08 29.24 1.68
C GLU A 516 14.80 28.61 1.11
N GLY A 517 13.67 28.79 1.80
CA GLY A 517 12.36 28.34 1.36
C GLY A 517 11.90 28.92 0.03
N ARG A 518 12.16 30.22 -0.20
CA ARG A 518 11.82 30.91 -1.47
C ARG A 518 12.68 30.39 -2.62
N ARG A 519 14.00 30.30 -2.42
CA ARG A 519 14.93 29.70 -3.42
C ARG A 519 14.56 28.25 -3.74
N LEU A 520 14.08 27.48 -2.76
CA LEU A 520 13.63 26.11 -2.98
C LEU A 520 12.40 26.07 -3.91
N VAL A 521 11.41 26.95 -3.71
CA VAL A 521 10.27 27.08 -4.63
C VAL A 521 10.71 27.52 -6.03
N GLU A 522 11.64 28.47 -6.15
CA GLU A 522 12.19 28.92 -7.43
C GLU A 522 12.88 27.76 -8.18
N LYS A 523 13.74 27.00 -7.49
CA LYS A 523 14.36 25.77 -8.03
C LYS A 523 13.32 24.76 -8.53
N PHE A 524 12.29 24.46 -7.74
CA PHE A 524 11.25 23.50 -8.14
C PHE A 524 10.34 24.00 -9.28
N ALA A 525 10.11 25.31 -9.37
CA ALA A 525 9.27 25.92 -10.40
C ALA A 525 10.00 26.05 -11.75
N TYR A 526 11.29 26.42 -11.74
CA TYR A 526 12.07 26.78 -12.93
C TYR A 526 13.20 25.81 -13.30
N LEU A 527 13.49 24.81 -12.46
CA LEU A 527 14.49 23.74 -12.71
C LEU A 527 15.92 24.26 -12.94
N ASP A 528 16.31 25.32 -12.22
CA ASP A 528 17.61 25.98 -12.27
C ASP A 528 18.03 26.45 -13.71
N GLN A 529 17.07 26.59 -14.64
CA GLN A 529 17.34 26.82 -16.07
C GLN A 529 18.03 28.15 -16.38
N ASP A 530 17.86 29.15 -15.51
CA ASP A 530 18.51 30.46 -15.56
C ASP A 530 20.03 30.37 -15.32
N THR A 531 20.49 29.28 -14.70
CA THR A 531 21.93 28.95 -14.61
C THR A 531 22.49 28.28 -15.87
N ILE A 532 21.61 27.87 -16.81
CA ILE A 532 21.95 27.12 -18.02
C ILE A 532 21.82 27.99 -19.29
N VAL A 533 20.75 28.79 -19.40
CA VAL A 533 20.49 29.67 -20.55
C VAL A 533 20.07 31.07 -20.11
N THR A 534 20.42 32.08 -20.91
CA THR A 534 19.83 33.42 -20.77
C THR A 534 18.39 33.38 -21.24
N CYS A 535 17.45 33.40 -20.29
CA CYS A 535 16.02 33.40 -20.58
C CYS A 535 15.55 34.67 -21.32
N ASP A 536 14.78 34.48 -22.40
CA ASP A 536 14.05 35.54 -23.09
C ASP A 536 12.57 35.51 -22.64
N PRO A 537 12.08 36.56 -21.94
CA PRO A 537 10.68 36.63 -21.51
C PRO A 537 9.71 36.89 -22.67
N ASP A 538 10.16 37.47 -23.78
CA ASP A 538 9.36 37.82 -24.94
C ASP A 538 9.33 36.68 -25.98
N SER A 539 10.33 35.79 -26.02
CA SER A 539 10.35 34.64 -26.94
C SER A 539 9.16 33.72 -26.70
N ASN A 540 8.30 33.58 -27.71
CA ASN A 540 7.13 32.68 -27.71
C ASN A 540 7.30 31.52 -28.71
N ASN A 541 8.53 31.23 -29.13
CA ASN A 541 8.83 30.08 -29.98
C ASN A 541 9.01 28.84 -29.10
N ASP A 542 8.13 27.85 -29.20
CA ASP A 542 8.22 26.63 -28.38
C ASP A 542 9.49 25.81 -28.63
N ASN A 543 10.21 26.02 -29.75
CA ASN A 543 11.47 25.33 -30.04
C ASN A 543 12.74 26.14 -29.70
N ASP A 544 12.60 27.37 -29.21
CA ASP A 544 13.72 28.20 -28.77
C ASP A 544 14.21 27.77 -27.38
N GLU A 545 15.53 27.65 -27.19
CA GLU A 545 16.15 27.33 -25.91
C GLU A 545 15.93 28.44 -24.87
N ALA A 546 15.86 29.71 -25.30
CA ALA A 546 15.65 30.86 -24.42
C ALA A 546 14.20 31.00 -23.90
N ASN A 547 13.24 30.24 -24.45
CA ASN A 547 11.84 30.25 -24.01
C ASN A 547 11.67 29.49 -22.67
N CYS A 548 12.14 30.11 -21.60
CA CYS A 548 12.12 29.57 -20.24
C CYS A 548 10.70 29.42 -19.66
N LYS A 549 9.69 30.07 -20.24
CA LYS A 549 8.27 29.88 -19.89
C LYS A 549 7.82 28.44 -20.13
N GLN A 550 8.40 27.77 -21.12
CA GLN A 550 8.22 26.36 -21.42
C GLN A 550 9.25 25.44 -20.74
N LEU A 551 10.13 25.96 -19.88
CA LEU A 551 11.26 25.22 -19.29
C LEU A 551 12.30 24.70 -20.32
N ASN A 552 12.44 25.36 -21.47
CA ASN A 552 13.27 24.83 -22.57
C ASN A 552 14.79 24.81 -22.28
N GLY A 553 15.28 25.67 -21.38
CA GLY A 553 16.69 25.71 -20.98
C GLY A 553 17.08 24.62 -19.96
N ALA A 554 16.10 24.04 -19.26
CA ALA A 554 16.33 23.09 -18.18
C ALA A 554 17.00 21.77 -18.63
N SER A 555 17.56 21.03 -17.67
CA SER A 555 17.95 19.63 -17.87
C SER A 555 16.74 18.69 -17.80
N ALA A 556 16.79 17.55 -18.51
CA ALA A 556 15.70 16.56 -18.46
C ALA A 556 15.67 15.80 -17.13
N TYR A 557 16.85 15.64 -16.51
CA TYR A 557 17.05 15.16 -15.16
C TYR A 557 16.99 16.32 -14.16
N PHE A 558 16.30 16.11 -13.05
CA PHE A 558 16.20 17.06 -11.96
C PHE A 558 16.29 16.33 -10.61
N ASP A 559 17.09 16.91 -9.71
CA ASP A 559 17.35 16.42 -8.36
C ASP A 559 17.06 17.56 -7.38
N GLY A 560 15.92 17.49 -6.71
CA GLY A 560 15.49 18.45 -5.69
C GLY A 560 16.20 18.26 -4.35
N GLY A 561 16.85 17.12 -4.13
CA GLY A 561 17.41 16.72 -2.84
C GLY A 561 16.36 16.26 -1.82
N LEU A 562 16.77 16.20 -0.55
CA LEU A 562 15.93 15.78 0.57
C LEU A 562 15.21 16.99 1.19
N VAL A 563 13.89 17.05 1.06
CA VAL A 563 13.05 18.14 1.59
C VAL A 563 12.22 17.63 2.76
N GLU A 564 12.31 18.31 3.91
CA GLU A 564 11.54 17.95 5.11
C GLU A 564 10.11 18.52 5.08
N MET A 565 9.14 17.64 5.27
CA MET A 565 7.71 18.01 5.35
C MET A 565 7.43 18.63 6.72
N LYS A 566 7.51 19.97 6.80
CA LYS A 566 7.40 20.74 8.06
C LYS A 566 5.97 21.17 8.38
N THR A 567 5.18 21.56 7.38
CA THR A 567 3.84 22.13 7.58
C THR A 567 2.78 21.03 7.56
N VAL A 568 1.98 20.92 8.61
CA VAL A 568 0.81 20.01 8.64
C VAL A 568 -0.30 20.60 7.77
N GLY A 569 -0.84 19.82 6.83
CA GLY A 569 -1.87 20.26 5.90
C GLY A 569 -2.06 19.34 4.69
N THR A 570 -3.00 19.72 3.82
CA THR A 570 -3.17 19.11 2.50
C THR A 570 -2.59 20.06 1.46
N HIS A 571 -1.59 19.59 0.71
CA HIS A 571 -0.88 20.39 -0.28
C HIS A 571 -1.14 19.80 -1.67
N HIS A 572 -1.68 20.60 -2.58
CA HIS A 572 -1.86 20.20 -3.97
C HIS A 572 -0.68 20.72 -4.81
N ILE A 573 -0.22 19.92 -5.77
CA ILE A 573 0.90 20.30 -6.66
C ILE A 573 0.59 19.97 -8.12
N ALA A 574 1.27 20.67 -9.03
CA ALA A 574 1.22 20.41 -10.47
C ALA A 574 2.58 20.60 -11.14
N SER A 575 2.73 20.04 -12.34
CA SER A 575 3.65 20.56 -13.35
C SER A 575 2.92 21.51 -14.28
N THR A 576 3.42 22.74 -14.47
CA THR A 576 2.82 23.71 -15.40
C THR A 576 3.03 23.31 -16.86
N ARG A 577 4.18 22.68 -17.18
CA ARG A 577 4.49 22.22 -18.54
C ARG A 577 3.67 21.00 -18.96
N ASN A 578 3.38 20.07 -18.04
CA ASN A 578 2.70 18.80 -18.36
C ASN A 578 1.23 18.78 -17.91
N ASN A 579 0.51 19.87 -18.15
CA ASN A 579 -0.91 19.99 -17.81
C ASN A 579 -1.68 20.65 -18.96
N ASP A 580 -1.56 20.09 -20.17
CA ASP A 580 -2.46 20.39 -21.29
C ASP A 580 -3.56 19.32 -21.39
N PHE A 581 -4.69 19.67 -22.01
CA PHE A 581 -5.80 18.73 -22.20
C PHE A 581 -5.41 17.54 -23.09
N THR A 582 -4.41 17.68 -23.97
CA THR A 582 -3.94 16.57 -24.81
C THR A 582 -3.05 15.56 -24.10
N ASN A 583 -2.45 15.86 -22.93
CA ASN A 583 -1.48 14.99 -22.26
C ASN A 583 -1.76 14.73 -20.77
N ARG A 584 -3.03 14.86 -20.36
CA ARG A 584 -3.57 14.64 -19.01
C ARG A 584 -3.06 15.66 -17.96
N SER A 585 -3.78 15.75 -16.85
CA SER A 585 -3.49 16.69 -15.77
C SER A 585 -2.47 16.10 -14.79
N HIS A 586 -1.20 16.45 -14.94
CA HIS A 586 -0.10 16.06 -14.04
C HIS A 586 -0.21 16.80 -12.69
N LYS A 587 -1.11 16.31 -11.82
CA LYS A 587 -1.46 16.91 -10.53
C LYS A 587 -1.60 15.88 -9.40
N ALA A 588 -0.92 16.16 -8.29
CA ALA A 588 -0.91 15.28 -7.12
C ALA A 588 -1.25 16.01 -5.81
N THR A 589 -1.40 15.23 -4.75
CA THR A 589 -1.71 15.74 -3.40
C THR A 589 -0.79 15.09 -2.37
N ILE A 590 -0.13 15.91 -1.57
CA ILE A 590 0.71 15.50 -0.44
C ILE A 590 0.00 15.94 0.85
N ILE A 591 -0.38 14.98 1.67
CA ILE A 591 -1.04 15.19 2.96
C ILE A 591 0.01 15.01 4.06
N VAL A 592 0.40 16.11 4.69
CA VAL A 592 1.30 16.10 5.84
C VAL A 592 0.46 16.08 7.12
N THR A 593 0.50 14.98 7.84
CA THR A 593 -0.22 14.79 9.11
C THR A 593 0.62 15.24 10.30
N ALA A 594 -0.03 15.64 11.39
CA ALA A 594 0.65 15.82 12.66
C ALA A 594 1.12 14.44 13.19
N PHE A 595 2.31 14.40 13.79
CA PHE A 595 2.87 13.20 14.42
C PHE A 595 1.86 12.55 15.38
N GLN A 596 1.47 11.31 15.10
CA GLN A 596 0.62 10.51 15.97
C GLN A 596 1.45 9.40 16.59
N LEU A 597 1.54 9.41 17.93
CA LEU A 597 2.07 8.26 18.68
C LEU A 597 1.28 7.01 18.33
N ASP A 598 1.95 5.87 18.32
CA ASP A 598 1.33 4.62 17.90
C ASP A 598 0.24 4.18 18.91
N GLN A 599 -0.70 3.33 18.49
CA GLN A 599 -1.83 2.97 19.36
C GLN A 599 -1.38 2.29 20.67
N TYR A 600 -0.31 1.50 20.63
CA TYR A 600 0.27 0.87 21.81
C TYR A 600 1.02 1.87 22.71
N GLU A 601 1.67 2.89 22.14
CA GLU A 601 2.41 3.90 22.92
C GLU A 601 1.47 4.77 23.76
N ASN A 602 0.35 5.20 23.17
CA ASN A 602 -0.69 5.93 23.88
C ASN A 602 -1.28 5.11 25.04
N VAL A 603 -1.49 3.80 24.84
CA VAL A 603 -1.97 2.88 25.89
C VAL A 603 -0.92 2.70 27.00
N ILE A 604 0.36 2.55 26.66
CA ILE A 604 1.47 2.46 27.63
C ILE A 604 1.57 3.76 28.45
N LEU A 605 1.48 4.93 27.80
CA LEU A 605 1.49 6.23 28.45
C LEU A 605 0.31 6.38 29.43
N ALA A 606 -0.91 6.02 29.00
CA ALA A 606 -2.11 6.08 29.82
C ALA A 606 -2.04 5.13 31.03
N ILE A 607 -1.50 3.91 30.86
CA ILE A 607 -1.24 2.96 31.96
C ILE A 607 -0.21 3.55 32.94
N GLY A 608 0.90 4.09 32.43
CA GLY A 608 1.95 4.71 33.26
C GLY A 608 1.43 5.86 34.12
N VAL A 609 0.69 6.80 33.53
CA VAL A 609 0.05 7.92 34.24
C VAL A 609 -0.96 7.41 35.27
N THR A 610 -1.79 6.42 34.93
CA THR A 610 -2.77 5.83 35.85
C THR A 610 -2.10 5.20 37.07
N LEU A 611 -1.04 4.42 36.87
CA LEU A 611 -0.26 3.81 37.95
C LEU A 611 0.42 4.86 38.83
N ALA A 612 0.94 5.95 38.25
CA ALA A 612 1.53 7.06 39.00
C ALA A 612 0.51 7.75 39.91
N VAL A 613 -0.72 8.00 39.42
CA VAL A 613 -1.81 8.59 40.22
C VAL A 613 -2.20 7.68 41.39
N PHE A 614 -2.34 6.37 41.17
CA PHE A 614 -2.61 5.41 42.25
C PHE A 614 -1.47 5.35 43.29
N LEU A 615 -0.21 5.43 42.85
CA LEU A 615 0.95 5.47 43.74
C LEU A 615 0.94 6.74 44.62
N ILE A 616 0.68 7.90 44.02
CA ILE A 616 0.57 9.19 44.75
C ILE A 616 -0.56 9.12 45.78
N ALA A 617 -1.75 8.64 45.40
CA ALA A 617 -2.87 8.48 46.32
C ALA A 617 -2.53 7.53 47.50
N TYR A 618 -1.87 6.41 47.23
CA TYR A 618 -1.43 5.46 48.26
C TYR A 618 -0.38 6.05 49.21
N LEU A 619 0.55 6.85 48.70
CA LEU A 619 1.53 7.60 49.51
C LEU A 619 0.85 8.66 50.38
N LEU A 620 -0.14 9.39 49.87
CA LEU A 620 -0.94 10.34 50.65
C LEU A 620 -1.72 9.66 51.78
N VAL A 621 -2.32 8.49 51.53
CA VAL A 621 -2.97 7.68 52.58
C VAL A 621 -1.97 7.20 53.63
N ALA A 622 -0.74 6.86 53.23
CA ALA A 622 0.34 6.49 54.16
C ALA A 622 0.78 7.68 55.05
N ILE A 623 0.92 8.88 54.49
CA ILE A 623 1.21 10.12 55.23
C ILE A 623 0.05 10.50 56.16
N TYR A 624 -1.20 10.34 55.72
CA TYR A 624 -2.38 10.58 56.54
C TYR A 624 -2.45 9.63 57.75
N ALA A 625 -2.21 8.33 57.54
CA ALA A 625 -2.17 7.34 58.61
C ALA A 625 -1.04 7.59 59.64
N LEU A 626 0.04 8.27 59.24
CA LEU A 626 1.10 8.73 60.14
C LEU A 626 0.69 9.93 61.01
N ARG A 627 -0.10 10.86 60.45
CA ARG A 627 -0.58 12.06 61.17
C ARG A 627 -1.79 11.76 62.08
N HIS A 628 -2.64 10.80 61.70
CA HIS A 628 -3.90 10.51 62.40
C HIS A 628 -3.96 9.04 62.90
N PRO A 629 -3.21 8.66 63.96
CA PRO A 629 -3.10 7.26 64.41
C PRO A 629 -4.41 6.61 64.87
N GLY A 630 -5.39 7.40 65.31
CA GLY A 630 -6.74 6.93 65.66
C GLY A 630 -7.59 6.49 64.45
N HIS A 631 -7.27 6.96 63.23
CA HIS A 631 -8.09 6.73 62.04
C HIS A 631 -7.99 5.28 61.53
N TRP A 632 -9.02 4.75 60.86
CA TRP A 632 -9.08 3.33 60.47
C TRP A 632 -7.94 2.88 59.52
N THR A 633 -7.38 3.81 58.73
CA THR A 633 -6.21 3.58 57.87
C THR A 633 -4.90 3.30 58.63
N CYS A 634 -4.88 3.40 59.97
CA CYS A 634 -3.76 2.95 60.81
C CYS A 634 -4.04 1.60 61.52
N SER A 635 -5.06 0.86 61.06
CA SER A 635 -5.44 -0.47 61.58
C SER A 635 -4.58 -1.60 61.02
N SER A 636 -4.44 -2.70 61.76
CA SER A 636 -3.75 -3.93 61.31
C SER A 636 -4.29 -4.49 59.98
N ARG A 637 -5.59 -4.31 59.71
CA ARG A 637 -6.26 -4.78 58.47
C ARG A 637 -6.12 -3.82 57.27
N TYR A 638 -5.84 -2.53 57.50
CA TYR A 638 -5.98 -1.48 56.49
C TYR A 638 -4.77 -0.53 56.37
N ARG A 639 -3.69 -0.76 57.12
CA ARG A 639 -2.49 0.10 57.07
C ARG A 639 -1.72 -0.10 55.76
N PRO A 640 -1.35 0.98 55.03
CA PRO A 640 -0.47 0.90 53.87
C PRO A 640 0.82 0.13 54.18
N ARG A 641 1.10 -0.92 53.40
CA ARG A 641 2.23 -1.84 53.63
C ARG A 641 3.58 -1.13 53.63
N ILE A 642 3.73 -0.05 52.85
CA ILE A 642 4.95 0.77 52.77
C ILE A 642 5.37 1.33 54.14
N LEU A 643 4.42 1.60 55.04
CA LEU A 643 4.67 2.02 56.42
C LEU A 643 5.30 0.91 57.29
N ARG A 644 5.48 -0.33 56.80
CA ARG A 644 6.28 -1.38 57.47
C ARG A 644 7.76 -1.36 57.03
N TRP A 645 8.05 -0.78 55.87
CA TRP A 645 9.40 -0.73 55.29
C TRP A 645 10.09 0.60 55.61
N VAL A 646 9.35 1.72 55.57
CA VAL A 646 9.90 3.08 55.76
C VAL A 646 10.12 3.45 57.24
N LEU A 647 9.50 2.74 58.19
CA LEU A 647 9.50 3.11 59.61
C LEU A 647 10.13 2.04 60.49
N LYS A 648 11.11 2.44 61.31
CA LYS A 648 11.71 1.61 62.36
C LYS A 648 10.62 0.99 63.26
N GLU A 649 10.81 -0.27 63.63
CA GLU A 649 9.80 -1.08 64.30
C GLU A 649 9.29 -0.44 65.62
N GLU A 650 10.19 0.17 66.39
CA GLU A 650 9.87 0.92 67.61
C GLU A 650 8.88 2.06 67.35
N ARG A 651 9.12 2.86 66.31
CA ARG A 651 8.23 3.97 65.93
C ARG A 651 6.86 3.47 65.48
N MET A 652 6.81 2.27 64.90
CA MET A 652 5.55 1.63 64.57
C MET A 652 4.82 1.09 65.80
N LYS A 653 5.52 0.49 66.76
CA LYS A 653 4.96 0.10 68.07
C LYS A 653 4.36 1.32 68.77
N GLN A 654 5.09 2.45 68.83
CA GLN A 654 4.59 3.72 69.39
C GLN A 654 3.30 4.23 68.71
N LEU A 655 3.18 4.15 67.38
CA LEU A 655 1.97 4.57 66.66
C LEU A 655 0.76 3.67 66.97
N LEU A 656 0.98 2.36 67.04
CA LEU A 656 -0.05 1.39 67.42
C LEU A 656 -0.44 1.51 68.90
N GLU A 657 0.49 1.86 69.79
CA GLU A 657 0.24 2.14 71.21
C GLU A 657 -0.65 3.39 71.38
N LYS A 658 -0.28 4.51 70.73
CA LYS A 658 -1.10 5.74 70.73
C LYS A 658 -2.51 5.48 70.19
N ARG A 659 -2.64 4.66 69.15
CA ARG A 659 -3.94 4.20 68.64
C ARG A 659 -4.74 3.44 69.72
N ARG A 660 -4.13 2.48 70.42
CA ARG A 660 -4.80 1.74 71.52
C ARG A 660 -5.30 2.69 72.61
N GLN A 661 -4.47 3.65 73.02
CA GLN A 661 -4.80 4.66 74.03
C GLN A 661 -6.01 5.52 73.61
N ILE A 662 -6.00 6.06 72.39
CA ILE A 662 -7.11 6.86 71.84
C ILE A 662 -8.42 6.05 71.80
N ILE A 663 -8.37 4.80 71.30
CA ILE A 663 -9.55 3.93 71.23
C ILE A 663 -10.03 3.54 72.64
N ALA A 664 -9.13 3.36 73.60
CA ALA A 664 -9.49 3.09 75.00
C ALA A 664 -10.13 4.31 75.68
N GLN A 665 -9.67 5.54 75.41
CA GLN A 665 -10.35 6.76 75.86
C GLN A 665 -11.75 6.87 75.25
N GLN A 666 -11.89 6.72 73.93
CA GLN A 666 -13.18 6.77 73.25
C GLN A 666 -14.16 5.70 73.77
N ARG A 667 -13.68 4.49 74.10
CA ARG A 667 -14.48 3.45 74.75
C ARG A 667 -14.89 3.82 76.18
N LYS A 668 -14.02 4.46 76.97
CA LYS A 668 -14.35 4.94 78.32
C LYS A 668 -15.35 6.10 78.31
N GLU A 669 -15.23 7.02 77.35
CA GLU A 669 -16.19 8.10 77.14
C GLU A 669 -17.55 7.60 76.65
N TRP A 670 -17.55 6.61 75.75
CA TRP A 670 -18.78 5.92 75.33
C TRP A 670 -19.44 5.18 76.50
N ALA A 671 -18.68 4.41 77.29
CA ALA A 671 -19.20 3.75 78.50
C ALA A 671 -19.75 4.76 79.53
N LYS A 672 -19.08 5.92 79.73
CA LYS A 672 -19.64 7.01 80.56
C LYS A 672 -20.96 7.56 80.01
N LYS A 673 -21.13 7.65 78.69
CA LYS A 673 -22.39 8.08 78.06
C LYS A 673 -23.50 7.02 78.17
N VAL A 674 -23.15 5.73 78.17
CA VAL A 674 -24.11 4.64 78.40
C VAL A 674 -24.55 4.60 79.88
N ASN A 675 -23.61 4.62 80.82
CA ASN A 675 -23.92 4.63 82.26
C ASN A 675 -24.64 5.91 82.73
N GLY A 676 -24.56 7.01 81.97
CA GLY A 676 -25.30 8.25 82.24
C GLY A 676 -26.82 8.15 82.02
N TYR A 677 -27.34 6.99 81.62
CA TYR A 677 -28.76 6.72 81.35
C TYR A 677 -29.33 5.52 82.14
N ALA A 678 -28.62 5.01 83.15
CA ALA A 678 -29.08 3.94 84.03
C ALA A 678 -29.32 4.46 85.47
N SER A 679 -30.49 4.16 86.04
CA SER A 679 -30.85 4.51 87.42
C SER A 679 -30.38 3.48 88.45
N ASP A 680 -30.19 2.23 88.03
CA ASP A 680 -29.97 1.08 88.91
C ASP A 680 -28.87 0.18 88.35
N GLU A 681 -27.97 -0.28 89.22
CA GLU A 681 -26.68 -0.88 88.84
C GLU A 681 -26.83 -2.25 88.12
N GLU A 682 -27.94 -2.96 88.36
CA GLU A 682 -28.25 -4.25 87.73
C GLU A 682 -28.64 -4.10 86.24
N THR A 683 -29.40 -3.05 85.88
CA THR A 683 -29.86 -2.83 84.48
C THR A 683 -28.78 -2.26 83.55
N ALA A 684 -27.66 -1.78 84.11
CA ALA A 684 -26.54 -1.26 83.33
C ALA A 684 -25.80 -2.37 82.56
N ALA A 685 -25.74 -3.58 83.11
CA ALA A 685 -25.06 -4.71 82.48
C ALA A 685 -25.84 -5.24 81.26
N GLU A 686 -27.16 -5.43 81.38
CA GLU A 686 -28.00 -5.95 80.29
C GLU A 686 -28.11 -4.95 79.14
N LYS A 687 -28.33 -3.66 79.40
CA LYS A 687 -28.38 -2.63 78.33
C LYS A 687 -27.04 -2.44 77.62
N ALA A 688 -25.91 -2.67 78.32
CA ALA A 688 -24.60 -2.70 77.67
C ALA A 688 -24.40 -3.92 76.77
N ALA A 689 -25.09 -5.04 77.05
CA ALA A 689 -25.14 -6.21 76.17
C ALA A 689 -26.08 -6.00 74.98
N GLU A 690 -27.28 -5.42 75.17
CA GLU A 690 -28.20 -5.11 74.06
C GLU A 690 -27.62 -4.08 73.07
N MET A 691 -26.82 -3.11 73.54
CA MET A 691 -26.12 -2.17 72.66
C MET A 691 -24.93 -2.78 71.89
N ALA A 692 -24.52 -4.02 72.21
CA ALA A 692 -23.60 -4.77 71.37
C ALA A 692 -24.37 -5.39 70.19
N MET A 693 -24.52 -4.61 69.11
CA MET A 693 -25.27 -5.01 67.90
C MET A 693 -24.98 -6.47 67.49
N PRO A 694 -26.00 -7.28 67.15
CA PRO A 694 -25.79 -8.61 66.59
C PRO A 694 -24.98 -8.53 65.28
N GLU A 695 -24.22 -9.58 64.97
CA GLU A 695 -23.31 -9.62 63.82
C GLU A 695 -24.06 -9.90 62.49
N GLU A 696 -25.04 -9.06 62.16
CA GLU A 696 -25.63 -9.07 60.82
C GLU A 696 -24.56 -8.74 59.77
N LYS A 697 -24.50 -9.59 58.74
CA LYS A 697 -23.56 -9.46 57.61
C LYS A 697 -23.97 -8.31 56.70
N MET A 698 -23.68 -7.07 57.12
CA MET A 698 -23.85 -5.86 56.32
C MET A 698 -23.25 -6.05 54.92
N THR A 699 -24.02 -5.69 53.89
CA THR A 699 -23.53 -5.72 52.52
C THR A 699 -22.41 -4.71 52.31
N TRP A 700 -21.60 -4.92 51.26
CA TRP A 700 -20.47 -4.03 50.92
C TRP A 700 -20.92 -2.57 50.76
N ALA A 701 -22.06 -2.32 50.10
CA ALA A 701 -22.61 -0.97 49.90
C ALA A 701 -22.99 -0.29 51.22
N GLN A 702 -23.68 -1.01 52.12
CA GLN A 702 -24.01 -0.50 53.46
C GLN A 702 -22.75 -0.22 54.30
N SER A 703 -21.72 -1.05 54.16
CA SER A 703 -20.42 -0.86 54.82
C SER A 703 -19.68 0.38 54.30
N LEU A 704 -19.73 0.65 52.99
CA LEU A 704 -19.22 1.90 52.40
C LEU A 704 -19.95 3.12 52.97
N ASN A 705 -21.28 3.16 52.90
CA ASN A 705 -22.05 4.34 53.32
C ASN A 705 -21.86 4.64 54.83
N ARG A 706 -21.85 3.58 55.67
CA ARG A 706 -21.52 3.70 57.11
C ARG A 706 -20.08 4.18 57.36
N CYS A 707 -19.14 3.91 56.46
CA CYS A 707 -17.75 4.41 56.54
C CYS A 707 -17.67 5.89 56.17
N PHE A 708 -18.25 6.32 55.04
CA PHE A 708 -18.18 7.71 54.57
C PHE A 708 -18.90 8.69 55.52
N ARG A 709 -20.08 8.33 56.03
CA ARG A 709 -20.77 9.13 57.08
C ARG A 709 -19.92 9.30 58.36
N ARG A 710 -19.00 8.37 58.66
CA ARG A 710 -18.03 8.49 59.77
C ARG A 710 -16.80 9.34 59.45
N CYS A 711 -16.54 9.63 58.18
CA CYS A 711 -15.46 10.52 57.74
C CYS A 711 -15.90 11.99 57.61
N GLY A 712 -17.13 12.34 58.00
CA GLY A 712 -17.68 13.71 57.90
C GLY A 712 -18.16 14.10 56.49
N LEU A 713 -18.01 13.20 55.51
CA LEU A 713 -18.56 13.39 54.17
C LEU A 713 -20.06 13.05 54.20
N GLY A 714 -20.88 14.10 54.25
CA GLY A 714 -22.33 13.99 54.06
C GLY A 714 -22.69 13.41 52.70
N GLU A 715 -23.91 12.89 52.58
CA GLU A 715 -24.38 12.14 51.42
C GLU A 715 -24.19 12.92 50.10
N GLN A 716 -24.52 14.21 50.11
CA GLN A 716 -24.28 15.13 48.98
C GLN A 716 -22.79 15.20 48.58
N HIS A 717 -21.85 15.29 49.52
CA HIS A 717 -20.42 15.36 49.19
C HIS A 717 -19.87 14.04 48.64
N LEU A 718 -20.41 12.89 49.06
CA LEU A 718 -20.10 11.61 48.42
C LEU A 718 -20.60 11.60 46.97
N THR A 719 -21.82 12.11 46.72
CA THR A 719 -22.36 12.29 45.37
C THR A 719 -21.49 13.25 44.56
N THR A 720 -21.09 14.41 45.09
CA THR A 720 -20.19 15.37 44.42
C THR A 720 -18.82 14.76 44.10
N LEU A 721 -18.23 13.96 44.99
CA LEU A 721 -16.93 13.34 44.76
C LEU A 721 -17.00 12.20 43.74
N LEU A 722 -18.09 11.43 43.74
CA LEU A 722 -18.37 10.42 42.70
C LEU A 722 -18.65 11.07 41.34
N TYR A 723 -19.44 12.16 41.30
CA TYR A 723 -19.61 12.96 40.08
C TYR A 723 -18.31 13.62 39.64
N GLY A 724 -17.43 14.03 40.57
CA GLY A 724 -16.11 14.57 40.25
C GLY A 724 -15.22 13.54 39.57
N LEU A 725 -15.12 12.33 40.14
CA LEU A 725 -14.43 11.20 39.51
C LEU A 725 -15.07 10.79 38.18
N LEU A 726 -16.40 10.75 38.09
CA LEU A 726 -17.11 10.43 36.85
C LEU A 726 -16.87 11.48 35.78
N ASN A 727 -16.87 12.78 36.12
CA ASN A 727 -16.54 13.86 35.18
C ASN A 727 -15.08 13.82 34.76
N ILE A 728 -14.14 13.48 35.66
CA ILE A 728 -12.72 13.27 35.29
C ILE A 728 -12.60 12.10 34.30
N ILE A 729 -13.31 10.98 34.53
CA ILE A 729 -13.32 9.82 33.65
C ILE A 729 -13.98 10.15 32.30
N VAL A 730 -15.13 10.82 32.30
CA VAL A 730 -15.84 11.25 31.07
C VAL A 730 -15.03 12.29 30.30
N PHE A 731 -14.33 13.20 30.99
CA PHE A 731 -13.39 14.14 30.37
C PHE A 731 -12.19 13.41 29.75
N PHE A 732 -11.62 12.41 30.42
CA PHE A 732 -10.53 11.59 29.86
C PHE A 732 -10.98 10.77 28.64
N ILE A 733 -12.16 10.13 28.72
CA ILE A 733 -12.75 9.40 27.59
C ILE A 733 -13.07 10.36 26.43
N GLY A 734 -13.61 11.54 26.73
CA GLY A 734 -13.91 12.58 25.75
C GLY A 734 -12.64 13.13 25.08
N PHE A 735 -11.60 13.42 25.87
CA PHE A 735 -10.29 13.87 25.39
C PHE A 735 -9.65 12.83 24.47
N ILE A 736 -9.56 11.57 24.89
CA ILE A 736 -9.04 10.45 24.08
C ILE A 736 -9.90 10.24 22.81
N SER A 737 -11.23 10.36 22.90
CA SER A 737 -12.11 10.24 21.74
C SER A 737 -12.00 11.42 20.77
N ASN A 738 -11.62 12.61 21.25
CA ASN A 738 -11.45 13.80 20.41
C ASN A 738 -10.14 13.76 19.61
N LEU A 739 -9.09 13.10 20.13
CA LEU A 739 -7.85 12.82 19.39
C LEU A 739 -8.11 11.93 18.16
N ASN A 740 -9.13 11.06 18.20
CA ASN A 740 -9.51 10.15 17.11
C ASN A 740 -10.69 10.68 16.26
N GLY A 741 -10.83 12.01 16.11
CA GLY A 741 -11.85 12.61 15.24
C GLY A 741 -13.26 12.69 15.83
N GLY A 742 -13.42 12.50 17.14
CA GLY A 742 -14.68 12.70 17.87
C GLY A 742 -15.45 11.41 18.16
N PHE A 743 -16.65 11.56 18.74
CA PHE A 743 -17.37 10.46 19.40
C PHE A 743 -17.70 9.26 18.50
N GLN A 744 -17.88 9.48 17.20
CA GLN A 744 -18.13 8.42 16.21
C GLN A 744 -16.90 7.53 15.93
N GLY A 745 -15.69 8.00 16.22
CA GLY A 745 -14.44 7.23 16.17
C GLY A 745 -14.10 6.47 17.46
N SER A 746 -14.99 6.47 18.46
CA SER A 746 -14.71 5.87 19.78
C SER A 746 -15.04 4.38 19.85
N TRP A 747 -14.20 3.61 20.55
CA TRP A 747 -14.40 2.17 20.81
C TRP A 747 -15.69 1.84 21.58
N ALA A 748 -16.30 2.83 22.23
CA ALA A 748 -17.58 2.69 22.93
C ALA A 748 -18.79 2.77 21.98
N TYR A 749 -18.65 3.40 20.81
CA TYR A 749 -19.76 3.66 19.89
C TYR A 749 -20.40 2.37 19.33
N PRO A 750 -19.66 1.34 18.86
CA PRO A 750 -20.26 0.08 18.40
C PRO A 750 -21.03 -0.63 19.51
N ARG A 751 -20.44 -0.72 20.71
CA ARG A 751 -21.05 -1.42 21.86
C ARG A 751 -22.30 -0.74 22.40
N LEU A 752 -22.37 0.60 22.34
CA LEU A 752 -23.60 1.33 22.67
C LEU A 752 -24.71 1.06 21.65
N VAL A 753 -24.38 0.93 20.37
CA VAL A 753 -25.34 0.55 19.31
C VAL A 753 -25.80 -0.90 19.47
N GLU A 754 -24.90 -1.84 19.74
CA GLU A 754 -25.26 -3.23 20.07
C GLU A 754 -26.20 -3.31 21.28
N PHE A 755 -25.88 -2.59 22.37
CA PHE A 755 -26.68 -2.60 23.59
C PHE A 755 -28.09 -2.02 23.37
N MET A 756 -28.22 -0.93 22.60
CA MET A 756 -29.53 -0.38 22.22
C MET A 756 -30.33 -1.30 21.27
N ASN A 757 -29.66 -2.04 20.38
CA ASN A 757 -30.32 -2.98 19.47
C ASN A 757 -30.73 -4.31 20.15
N SER A 758 -30.17 -4.64 21.32
CA SER A 758 -30.47 -5.88 22.05
C SER A 758 -31.76 -5.87 22.88
N SER A 759 -32.52 -4.76 22.91
CA SER A 759 -33.65 -4.58 23.84
C SER A 759 -35.06 -4.71 23.22
N GLU A 760 -35.22 -4.91 21.92
CA GLU A 760 -36.53 -5.21 21.30
C GLU A 760 -36.75 -6.74 21.24
N GLY A 761 -37.43 -7.30 22.26
CA GLY A 761 -37.57 -8.77 22.41
C GLY A 761 -38.71 -9.24 23.33
N THR A 762 -39.96 -9.03 22.90
CA THR A 762 -41.19 -9.81 23.23
C THR A 762 -41.35 -10.40 24.65
N TYR A 763 -42.24 -9.81 25.45
CA TYR A 763 -43.14 -10.53 26.39
C TYR A 763 -44.50 -9.81 26.46
N ASP A 764 -45.58 -10.56 26.71
CA ASP A 764 -46.95 -10.08 26.51
C ASP A 764 -47.87 -10.39 27.72
N VAL A 765 -48.81 -9.47 27.97
CA VAL A 765 -50.00 -9.53 28.87
C VAL A 765 -49.85 -10.13 30.30
N GLU A 766 -49.79 -9.24 31.30
CA GLU A 766 -50.85 -9.09 32.34
C GLU A 766 -50.71 -7.70 33.04
N THR A 767 -51.72 -7.25 33.80
CA THR A 767 -51.88 -5.81 34.21
C THR A 767 -52.60 -5.65 35.57
N PRO A 768 -52.65 -4.45 36.22
CA PRO A 768 -51.84 -3.23 36.13
C PRO A 768 -51.28 -2.83 37.54
N PRO A 769 -51.18 -1.55 37.98
CA PRO A 769 -50.00 -0.71 37.80
C PRO A 769 -49.37 -0.20 39.11
N LEU A 770 -48.15 0.35 39.04
CA LEU A 770 -47.67 1.36 40.00
C LEU A 770 -46.61 2.26 39.34
N GLU A 771 -46.76 3.58 39.49
CA GLU A 771 -45.94 4.60 38.85
C GLU A 771 -44.60 4.83 39.56
N GLY A 772 -43.67 5.55 38.90
CA GLY A 772 -42.69 6.35 39.65
C GLY A 772 -41.20 6.23 39.29
N PHE A 773 -40.80 6.09 38.02
CA PHE A 773 -39.38 6.30 37.66
C PHE A 773 -39.12 6.85 36.24
N LEU A 774 -39.69 8.02 35.91
CA LEU A 774 -39.11 8.99 34.97
C LEU A 774 -39.90 10.32 35.00
N GLY A 775 -39.59 11.16 35.98
CA GLY A 775 -40.11 12.52 36.10
C GLY A 775 -39.07 13.42 36.77
N PHE A 776 -39.08 14.71 36.42
CA PHE A 776 -38.07 15.72 36.78
C PHE A 776 -36.65 15.47 36.23
N LEU A 777 -36.35 16.12 35.10
CA LEU A 777 -35.22 17.04 35.01
C LEU A 777 -35.42 18.07 33.87
N GLU A 778 -36.55 18.77 33.86
CA GLU A 778 -36.58 20.12 33.26
C GLU A 778 -35.71 21.04 34.14
N PHE A 779 -34.85 21.86 33.52
CA PHE A 779 -34.32 23.05 34.15
C PHE A 779 -34.42 24.26 33.22
N ARG A 780 -35.17 25.27 33.67
CA ARG A 780 -35.27 26.59 33.03
C ARG A 780 -34.04 27.45 33.35
N HIS A 781 -33.78 28.44 32.50
CA HIS A 781 -32.87 29.54 32.81
C HIS A 781 -33.30 30.34 34.06
N VAL A 782 -32.30 30.84 34.80
CA VAL A 782 -32.39 31.99 35.72
C VAL A 782 -31.11 32.84 35.53
N GLY A 783 -31.19 34.16 35.72
CA GLY A 783 -30.06 35.12 35.62
C GLY A 783 -29.08 35.06 36.82
N ALA A 784 -28.22 36.05 37.08
CA ALA A 784 -28.17 37.47 36.65
C ALA A 784 -26.70 38.00 36.85
N PRO A 785 -26.33 39.31 36.90
CA PRO A 785 -27.14 40.54 36.74
C PRO A 785 -26.55 41.69 35.88
N ASP A 786 -27.46 42.59 35.50
CA ASP A 786 -27.40 44.07 35.34
C ASP A 786 -26.10 44.83 34.99
N PHE A 787 -26.21 45.67 33.94
CA PHE A 787 -25.75 47.06 33.95
C PHE A 787 -26.74 47.97 33.19
N GLU A 788 -26.68 49.29 33.39
CA GLU A 788 -27.84 50.19 33.23
C GLU A 788 -28.09 50.85 31.83
N LYS A 789 -29.39 51.05 31.53
CA LYS A 789 -30.06 52.24 30.94
C LYS A 789 -29.44 52.99 29.73
N LEU A 790 -30.26 53.12 28.67
CA LEU A 790 -30.70 54.33 27.93
C LEU A 790 -31.15 53.86 26.52
N ALA A 791 -32.29 54.16 25.88
CA ALA A 791 -33.36 55.17 25.93
C ALA A 791 -33.45 55.87 24.55
N ASP A 792 -34.61 55.75 23.87
CA ASP A 792 -35.04 56.43 22.63
C ASP A 792 -34.16 56.26 21.35
N GLY A 793 -34.66 56.45 20.11
CA GLY A 793 -36.04 56.65 19.65
C GLY A 793 -36.12 57.18 18.19
N HIS A 794 -37.33 57.12 17.59
CA HIS A 794 -37.73 57.74 16.29
C HIS A 794 -37.20 57.09 14.97
N LYS A 795 -38.08 56.85 13.96
CA LYS A 795 -38.45 57.65 12.74
C LYS A 795 -37.27 57.96 11.79
N GLY A 796 -37.41 57.95 10.46
CA GLY A 796 -38.54 57.55 9.59
C GLY A 796 -38.57 58.30 8.23
N GLY A 797 -38.87 57.59 7.13
CA GLY A 797 -38.94 58.11 5.74
C GLY A 797 -37.58 58.19 5.02
N LYS A 798 -37.45 58.49 3.73
CA LYS A 798 -38.23 58.34 2.46
C LYS A 798 -37.62 59.34 1.45
N LEU A 799 -37.79 59.06 0.15
CA LEU A 799 -37.43 59.86 -1.05
C LEU A 799 -35.97 59.79 -1.57
N VAL A 800 -35.65 59.94 -2.87
CA VAL A 800 -36.28 59.52 -4.17
C VAL A 800 -35.43 60.08 -5.35
N SER A 801 -35.62 59.53 -6.58
CA SER A 801 -35.14 60.04 -7.90
C SER A 801 -33.69 59.69 -8.30
N ARG A 802 -33.34 59.50 -9.59
CA ARG A 802 -34.09 59.43 -10.89
C ARG A 802 -33.26 58.56 -11.88
N VAL A 803 -33.85 57.60 -12.63
CA VAL A 803 -34.23 57.65 -14.07
C VAL A 803 -33.05 57.92 -15.03
N GLY A 804 -32.82 57.18 -16.13
CA GLY A 804 -33.53 56.04 -16.77
C GLY A 804 -32.63 55.37 -17.86
N SER A 805 -33.09 54.56 -18.85
CA SER A 805 -34.45 54.14 -19.23
C SER A 805 -34.47 52.95 -20.22
N ASP A 806 -35.35 51.96 -20.01
CA ASP A 806 -36.16 51.15 -20.98
C ASP A 806 -35.54 50.45 -22.22
N ARG A 807 -35.91 49.23 -22.66
CA ARG A 807 -37.16 48.38 -22.54
C ARG A 807 -36.78 46.88 -22.38
N ARG A 808 -37.57 45.84 -22.01
CA ARG A 808 -39.03 45.48 -21.98
C ARG A 808 -39.65 44.99 -23.33
N PRO A 809 -40.61 43.99 -23.39
CA PRO A 809 -41.24 43.20 -22.30
C PRO A 809 -41.68 41.70 -22.54
N HIS A 810 -42.05 41.00 -21.43
CA HIS A 810 -43.03 39.88 -21.25
C HIS A 810 -42.78 38.47 -21.88
N GLN A 811 -43.29 37.33 -21.35
CA GLN A 811 -44.34 37.03 -20.33
C GLN A 811 -43.88 36.16 -19.12
N LEU A 812 -44.81 35.86 -18.20
CA LEU A 812 -44.75 35.08 -16.93
C LEU A 812 -46.15 34.36 -16.77
N PRO A 813 -46.45 33.42 -15.82
CA PRO A 813 -46.05 33.48 -14.40
C PRO A 813 -46.00 32.19 -13.49
N TYR A 814 -45.42 32.36 -12.28
CA TYR A 814 -45.72 31.67 -10.99
C TYR A 814 -45.46 30.13 -10.83
N ARG A 815 -45.23 29.58 -9.61
CA ARG A 815 -45.23 30.13 -8.22
C ARG A 815 -44.22 29.43 -7.29
N HIS A 816 -43.96 30.01 -6.12
CA HIS A 816 -43.03 29.51 -5.08
C HIS A 816 -43.61 28.39 -4.19
N CYS A 817 -42.74 27.59 -3.55
CA CYS A 817 -42.49 27.68 -2.09
C CYS A 817 -41.22 26.92 -1.65
N TRP A 818 -40.58 27.40 -0.57
CA TRP A 818 -39.55 26.67 0.20
C TRP A 818 -40.22 25.85 1.31
N LEU A 819 -39.57 24.78 1.80
CA LEU A 819 -39.68 24.33 3.19
C LEU A 819 -38.52 23.41 3.61
N HIS A 820 -38.31 23.30 4.92
CA HIS A 820 -37.22 22.58 5.59
C HIS A 820 -37.26 21.07 5.34
N ILE A 821 -36.07 20.44 5.38
CA ILE A 821 -35.93 19.03 5.76
C ILE A 821 -35.31 18.98 7.16
N SER A 822 -36.02 18.37 8.10
CA SER A 822 -35.51 17.98 9.42
C SER A 822 -35.42 16.45 9.49
N TRP A 823 -34.49 15.93 10.30
CA TRP A 823 -34.34 14.50 10.52
C TRP A 823 -35.39 13.98 11.51
N CYS A 824 -36.10 12.90 11.14
CA CYS A 824 -36.37 11.82 12.12
C CYS A 824 -36.62 10.46 11.48
N ARG A 825 -36.07 9.46 12.16
CA ARG A 825 -36.25 8.01 12.01
C ARG A 825 -37.72 7.60 12.05
N HIS A 826 -38.06 6.49 11.39
CA HIS A 826 -38.30 5.20 12.07
C HIS A 826 -38.23 4.02 11.08
N SER A 827 -38.06 2.81 11.63
CA SER A 827 -37.97 1.54 10.91
C SER A 827 -39.07 0.60 11.42
N HIS A 828 -39.57 -0.35 10.60
CA HIS A 828 -39.75 -1.77 11.00
C HIS A 828 -40.32 -2.69 9.90
N CYS A 829 -40.03 -3.99 10.08
CA CYS A 829 -40.72 -5.21 9.59
C CYS A 829 -40.89 -5.54 8.08
N CYS A 830 -40.09 -6.53 7.67
CA CYS A 830 -40.30 -7.64 6.72
C CYS A 830 -41.65 -8.42 6.83
N PRO A 831 -41.92 -9.48 6.01
CA PRO A 831 -41.47 -9.85 4.65
C PRO A 831 -42.58 -10.47 3.73
N LEU A 832 -42.16 -11.15 2.64
CA LEU A 832 -42.77 -12.33 1.96
C LEU A 832 -43.85 -12.16 0.87
N CYS A 833 -43.98 -13.26 0.10
CA CYS A 833 -44.95 -13.63 -0.94
C CYS A 833 -44.81 -13.05 -2.36
N ALA A 834 -45.23 -13.87 -3.34
CA ALA A 834 -45.07 -13.65 -4.78
C ALA A 834 -46.32 -14.08 -5.56
N CYS A 835 -46.59 -13.42 -6.69
CA CYS A 835 -47.36 -13.88 -7.86
C CYS A 835 -46.94 -12.97 -9.05
N LEU A 836 -46.63 -13.45 -10.25
CA LEU A 836 -47.48 -14.15 -11.25
C LEU A 836 -48.58 -13.27 -11.87
N LEU A 837 -48.31 -12.82 -13.11
CA LEU A 837 -49.20 -12.62 -14.26
C LEU A 837 -48.29 -12.10 -15.41
N HIS A 838 -48.14 -12.67 -16.62
CA HIS A 838 -49.11 -13.05 -17.67
C HIS A 838 -50.04 -11.88 -18.11
N GLN A 839 -50.30 -11.59 -19.39
CA GLN A 839 -49.71 -12.04 -20.67
C GLN A 839 -50.34 -11.23 -21.83
N SER A 840 -49.58 -10.77 -22.84
CA SER A 840 -50.18 -10.28 -24.11
C SER A 840 -49.18 -10.18 -25.29
N CYS A 841 -49.28 -11.16 -26.20
CA CYS A 841 -48.78 -11.18 -27.58
C CYS A 841 -49.90 -11.84 -28.44
N PRO A 842 -49.81 -12.01 -29.78
CA PRO A 842 -48.92 -11.40 -30.79
C PRO A 842 -49.75 -10.78 -31.96
N SER A 843 -49.08 -10.46 -33.09
CA SER A 843 -49.67 -10.64 -34.43
C SER A 843 -48.56 -10.89 -35.46
N ASP A 844 -48.61 -12.02 -36.16
CA ASP A 844 -47.54 -12.52 -37.04
C ASP A 844 -47.49 -11.88 -38.43
N THR A 845 -46.36 -12.08 -39.13
CA THR A 845 -46.35 -12.48 -40.56
C THR A 845 -45.00 -13.11 -40.95
N THR A 846 -44.96 -13.91 -42.02
CA THR A 846 -43.90 -14.91 -42.27
C THR A 846 -43.19 -14.76 -43.62
N GLY A 847 -41.86 -14.97 -43.68
CA GLY A 847 -41.16 -15.17 -44.96
C GLY A 847 -39.61 -15.12 -44.89
N PRO A 848 -38.89 -16.17 -45.37
CA PRO A 848 -37.44 -16.18 -45.58
C PRO A 848 -37.06 -16.33 -47.09
N PRO A 849 -35.78 -16.48 -47.47
CA PRO A 849 -34.66 -15.57 -47.22
C PRO A 849 -33.97 -15.15 -48.56
N SER A 850 -33.18 -14.07 -48.57
CA SER A 850 -32.34 -13.74 -49.74
C SER A 850 -31.03 -13.04 -49.39
N SER A 851 -29.97 -13.46 -50.09
CA SER A 851 -28.62 -12.92 -50.13
C SER A 851 -28.50 -11.40 -50.24
N LEU A 852 -27.52 -10.81 -49.54
CA LEU A 852 -26.62 -9.82 -50.14
C LEU A 852 -25.29 -9.70 -49.37
N GLU A 853 -24.22 -9.64 -50.13
CA GLU A 853 -22.87 -9.26 -49.70
C GLU A 853 -22.79 -7.73 -49.55
N ALA A 854 -22.04 -7.21 -48.57
CA ALA A 854 -21.31 -5.94 -48.67
C ALA A 854 -20.37 -5.75 -47.47
N GLU A 855 -19.28 -5.01 -47.69
CA GLU A 855 -18.17 -4.80 -46.74
C GLU A 855 -18.34 -3.55 -45.85
N CYS A 856 -17.48 -3.45 -44.83
CA CYS A 856 -16.90 -2.21 -44.28
C CYS A 856 -17.83 -1.06 -43.83
N ARG A 857 -17.94 -0.85 -42.51
CA ARG A 857 -16.93 -0.04 -41.78
C ARG A 857 -16.98 -0.25 -40.27
#